data_AF-A0A850MH75-F1
#
_entry.id   AF-A0A850MH75-F1
#
_cell.length_a   1.000
_cell.length_b   1.000
_cell.length_c   1.000
_cell.angle_alpha   90.00
_cell.angle_beta   90.00
_cell.angle_gamma   90.00
#
_symmetry.space_group_name_H-M   'P 1'
#
loop_
_entity.id
_entity.type
_entity.pdbx_description
1 polymer ?
#
loop_
_entity_poly.entity_id
_entity_poly.type
_entity_poly.pdbx_seq_one_letter_code
_entity_poly.pdbx_strand_id
1 'polypeptide(L)'
;MNVKIIGALAFLLESYTGGPPDSKGLEILNISNLSSPVKIGGYENISDIDGSSEIEIIDQLAFISTNKEFVILNVSNPVLPTKIGNYSFDIDAMAVRGDMVYLHHTDTNISKIGMYIINVSNPAQPIEIYFNDSYFAIGDLFIDNDLLYLTGYYEAYEGLHVANISNPTAITQIASYSTNPRNIVVEGGFAYIGSTPTLIIVNVSDPLSPKRLGDCIVGDVIWETEIQDDYVYVASMTDGFKIIRIDEDTDFDRILDFREVYEYNTDPYNADSDQDGISDGAEVYTYNIDPNDRDSDDDGLNDGAEVLTYGTDPKINDTDTDGISDQEEVIYGADGYITDPNLADTDGDGIEDQEELLLGADNFLTNPVLNDTDQDGMADGWEVQYNLNPTSALDAILDPDGDKITNLQEFQIQSNPNNAQDNDSDQIADDWELFYLIGDPLADNDTDNLNALQEFNAGTNPLTNDTDTDTMDDFWEVQYGCNPLIDDRLVDLDNDGLVNFQEYSIGTNPSLSDTDGDGFNDGTEVAEGTNPLDKNDHPPGPNYTIYIILIVIIGVIAALLYLKSTGVIWKKAPINVFISHAVPDFESHKVKELAEHVSGKKPVNKSFYCEKDLQFNIDEWMEQTVPLCDILIFISTENSLKSKDCAKELRLARKHDIFIVPLKDTKLNWEKLGKLKLSRELGFEYDTEDHSKTFEEVSTYITKFKADLDKLYVELRKSKIASLQSLESASDLNEMQIRRLINILEKNNQIKGAWSNDNQHYISEKEVKRRVKAIHNLNLTDSIKVILKKAELHPNSKAFVEHILKIKDEKKALSQKIDSIVPYKTE
;
A
#
# COMPACT_ATOMS: atom_id res chain seq x y z
N MET A 1 24.00 -44.64 2.11
CA MET A 1 24.70 -44.26 0.86
C MET A 1 24.41 -42.79 0.68
N ASN A 2 25.43 -41.94 0.81
CA ASN A 2 25.30 -40.51 0.58
C ASN A 2 25.82 -40.20 -0.84
N VAL A 3 25.12 -39.34 -1.57
CA VAL A 3 25.42 -38.99 -2.95
C VAL A 3 25.38 -37.47 -3.10
N LYS A 4 26.43 -36.90 -3.71
CA LYS A 4 26.44 -35.49 -4.13
C LYS A 4 26.59 -35.38 -5.64
N ILE A 5 25.83 -34.49 -6.26
CA ILE A 5 25.85 -34.26 -7.70
C ILE A 5 26.40 -32.87 -7.99
N ILE A 6 27.43 -32.78 -8.82
CA ILE A 6 28.00 -31.51 -9.30
C ILE A 6 28.09 -31.55 -10.83
N GLY A 7 27.19 -30.82 -11.49
CA GLY A 7 27.08 -30.80 -12.94
C GLY A 7 26.81 -32.20 -13.50
N ALA A 8 27.73 -32.71 -14.31
CA ALA A 8 27.61 -34.04 -14.93
C ALA A 8 28.27 -35.17 -14.13
N LEU A 9 28.63 -34.92 -12.86
CA LEU A 9 29.32 -35.88 -12.01
C LEU A 9 28.50 -36.21 -10.77
N ALA A 10 28.44 -37.49 -10.40
CA ALA A 10 27.92 -37.96 -9.12
C ALA A 10 29.06 -38.53 -8.28
N PHE A 11 29.11 -38.15 -7.01
CA PHE A 11 30.08 -38.54 -5.99
C PHE A 11 29.36 -39.42 -4.98
N LEU A 12 29.71 -40.71 -4.91
CA LEU A 12 29.03 -41.69 -4.09
C LEU A 12 29.97 -42.22 -3.01
N LEU A 13 29.53 -42.16 -1.76
CA LEU A 13 30.20 -42.87 -0.67
C LEU A 13 29.64 -44.31 -0.57
N GLU A 14 30.49 -45.29 -0.85
CA GLU A 14 30.12 -46.70 -0.79
C GLU A 14 30.64 -47.39 0.47
N SER A 15 29.71 -48.02 1.20
CA SER A 15 29.97 -48.91 2.34
C SER A 15 29.48 -50.33 2.02
N TYR A 16 30.16 -51.08 1.16
CA TYR A 16 29.69 -52.44 0.85
C TYR A 16 30.05 -53.44 1.96
N THR A 17 29.05 -54.00 2.64
CA THR A 17 29.17 -55.14 3.55
C THR A 17 28.96 -56.45 2.77
N GLY A 18 29.97 -56.89 2.02
CA GLY A 18 29.91 -58.19 1.33
C GLY A 18 30.88 -58.44 0.16
N GLY A 19 31.76 -57.49 -0.15
CA GLY A 19 32.72 -57.55 -1.27
C GLY A 19 34.17 -57.64 -0.80
N PRO A 20 35.14 -57.74 -1.73
CA PRO A 20 36.56 -57.72 -1.38
C PRO A 20 36.92 -56.45 -0.57
N PRO A 21 37.94 -56.49 0.30
CA PRO A 21 38.33 -55.38 1.19
C PRO A 21 38.63 -54.03 0.51
N ASP A 22 38.75 -54.00 -0.81
CA ASP A 22 39.27 -52.89 -1.61
C ASP A 22 38.16 -51.91 -2.10
N SER A 23 36.88 -52.12 -1.74
CA SER A 23 35.75 -51.31 -2.25
C SER A 23 35.16 -50.28 -1.28
N LYS A 24 35.91 -49.86 -0.24
CA LYS A 24 35.46 -48.79 0.67
C LYS A 24 36.09 -47.46 0.26
N GLY A 25 35.27 -46.52 -0.16
CA GLY A 25 35.77 -45.22 -0.59
C GLY A 25 34.74 -44.36 -1.32
N LEU A 26 35.27 -43.38 -2.04
CA LEU A 26 34.53 -42.48 -2.91
C LEU A 26 34.53 -43.05 -4.33
N GLU A 27 33.34 -43.24 -4.90
CA GLU A 27 33.14 -43.53 -6.33
C GLU A 27 32.66 -42.27 -7.06
N ILE A 28 33.23 -42.00 -8.24
CA ILE A 28 32.84 -40.85 -9.07
C ILE A 28 32.32 -41.35 -10.41
N LEU A 29 31.06 -41.05 -10.69
CA LEU A 29 30.35 -41.40 -11.92
C LEU A 29 30.19 -40.16 -12.80
N ASN A 30 30.32 -40.33 -14.11
CA ASN A 30 29.79 -39.40 -15.09
C ASN A 30 28.34 -39.77 -15.39
N ILE A 31 27.45 -38.82 -15.13
CA ILE A 31 26.00 -38.94 -15.27
C ILE A 31 25.44 -38.08 -16.43
N SER A 32 26.29 -37.67 -17.39
CA SER A 32 25.84 -36.96 -18.61
C SER A 32 24.78 -37.74 -19.39
N ASN A 33 24.75 -39.07 -19.21
CA ASN A 33 23.66 -39.93 -19.67
C ASN A 33 23.04 -40.62 -18.45
N LEU A 34 21.91 -40.08 -17.97
CA LEU A 34 21.20 -40.58 -16.78
C LEU A 34 20.75 -42.04 -16.91
N SER A 35 20.53 -42.54 -18.13
CA SER A 35 20.13 -43.93 -18.37
C SER A 35 21.31 -44.91 -18.32
N SER A 36 22.55 -44.41 -18.31
CA SER A 36 23.76 -45.23 -18.27
C SER A 36 24.91 -44.48 -17.60
N PRO A 37 24.87 -44.25 -16.26
CA PRO A 37 25.99 -43.70 -15.52
C PRO A 37 27.27 -44.51 -15.71
N VAL A 38 28.41 -43.85 -15.86
CA VAL A 38 29.71 -44.50 -16.09
C VAL A 38 30.70 -44.11 -15.01
N LYS A 39 31.29 -45.08 -14.29
CA LYS A 39 32.39 -44.83 -13.35
C LYS A 39 33.60 -44.27 -14.08
N ILE A 40 34.05 -43.09 -13.67
CA ILE A 40 35.21 -42.41 -14.25
C ILE A 40 36.43 -42.37 -13.32
N GLY A 41 36.22 -42.54 -12.02
CA GLY A 41 37.28 -42.48 -11.02
C GLY A 41 36.77 -42.72 -9.61
N GLY A 42 37.63 -42.47 -8.65
CA GLY A 42 37.32 -42.65 -7.24
C GLY A 42 38.55 -42.61 -6.35
N TYR A 43 38.33 -42.62 -5.06
CA TYR A 43 39.37 -42.66 -4.03
C TYR A 43 39.09 -43.82 -3.06
N GLU A 44 40.00 -44.79 -3.03
CA GLU A 44 39.93 -45.96 -2.16
C GLU A 44 40.61 -45.68 -0.80
N ASN A 45 40.33 -46.52 0.20
CA ASN A 45 40.95 -46.49 1.54
C ASN A 45 40.48 -45.33 2.43
N ILE A 46 39.20 -45.00 2.38
CA ILE A 46 38.55 -44.19 3.41
C ILE A 46 38.06 -45.15 4.50
N SER A 47 38.55 -45.00 5.73
CA SER A 47 38.19 -45.92 6.81
C SER A 47 36.79 -45.69 7.36
N ASP A 48 36.11 -46.79 7.67
CA ASP A 48 34.85 -46.82 8.44
C ASP A 48 33.68 -46.00 7.87
N ILE A 49 33.51 -46.03 6.54
CA ILE A 49 32.27 -45.57 5.90
C ILE A 49 31.11 -46.51 6.28
N ASP A 50 30.00 -45.94 6.72
CA ASP A 50 28.72 -46.60 7.00
C ASP A 50 27.51 -45.70 6.66
N GLY A 51 26.36 -45.95 7.31
CA GLY A 51 25.12 -45.22 7.06
C GLY A 51 25.10 -43.77 7.54
N SER A 52 25.96 -43.36 8.48
CA SER A 52 26.07 -41.97 8.98
C SER A 52 27.20 -41.19 8.30
N SER A 53 27.90 -41.79 7.33
CA SER A 53 28.97 -41.10 6.61
C SER A 53 28.41 -40.15 5.56
N GLU A 54 28.88 -38.90 5.58
CA GLU A 54 28.41 -37.85 4.68
C GLU A 54 29.53 -37.31 3.79
N ILE A 55 29.14 -36.75 2.65
CA ILE A 55 30.03 -36.08 1.72
C ILE A 55 29.45 -34.72 1.34
N GLU A 56 30.31 -33.72 1.30
CA GLU A 56 29.99 -32.39 0.78
C GLU A 56 31.07 -31.96 -0.20
N ILE A 57 30.66 -31.42 -1.35
CA ILE A 57 31.59 -30.97 -2.40
C ILE A 57 31.52 -29.45 -2.49
N ILE A 58 32.61 -28.78 -2.15
CA ILE A 58 32.76 -27.33 -2.34
C ILE A 58 33.94 -27.07 -3.26
N ASP A 59 33.66 -26.36 -4.36
CA ASP A 59 34.60 -26.07 -5.44
C ASP A 59 35.26 -27.34 -6.01
N GLN A 60 36.47 -27.64 -5.56
CA GLN A 60 37.28 -28.77 -6.03
C GLN A 60 37.70 -29.67 -4.86
N LEU A 61 37.06 -29.53 -3.71
CA LEU A 61 37.33 -30.28 -2.50
C LEU A 61 36.12 -31.14 -2.14
N ALA A 62 36.37 -32.41 -1.82
CA ALA A 62 35.40 -33.28 -1.19
C ALA A 62 35.73 -33.36 0.30
N PHE A 63 34.78 -32.95 1.13
CA PHE A 63 34.79 -33.12 2.57
C PHE A 63 33.99 -34.37 2.89
N ILE A 64 34.60 -35.30 3.64
CA ILE A 64 33.98 -36.60 3.92
C ILE A 64 34.08 -36.84 5.42
N SER A 65 32.94 -37.04 6.07
CA SER A 65 32.86 -37.49 7.46
C SER A 65 32.66 -39.00 7.50
N THR A 66 33.39 -39.66 8.40
CA THR A 66 33.17 -41.07 8.74
C THR A 66 33.20 -41.27 10.24
N ASN A 67 32.85 -42.48 10.66
CA ASN A 67 32.93 -42.89 12.06
C ASN A 67 34.34 -42.90 12.66
N LYS A 68 35.42 -42.59 11.93
CA LYS A 68 36.79 -42.56 12.49
C LYS A 68 37.68 -41.44 11.98
N GLU A 69 37.37 -40.87 10.82
CA GLU A 69 38.12 -39.73 10.31
C GLU A 69 37.23 -38.78 9.50
N PHE A 70 37.55 -37.50 9.63
CA PHE A 70 37.23 -36.49 8.65
C PHE A 70 38.33 -36.45 7.59
N VAL A 71 37.96 -36.61 6.32
CA VAL A 71 38.89 -36.68 5.18
C VAL A 71 38.60 -35.55 4.20
N ILE A 72 39.66 -34.88 3.75
CA ILE A 72 39.57 -33.87 2.69
C ILE A 72 40.31 -34.39 1.45
N LEU A 73 39.59 -34.51 0.34
CA LEU A 73 40.13 -34.91 -0.95
C LEU A 73 40.12 -33.75 -1.93
N ASN A 74 41.17 -33.63 -2.73
CA ASN A 74 41.15 -32.83 -3.96
C ASN A 74 40.44 -33.65 -5.05
N VAL A 75 39.33 -33.12 -5.58
CA VAL A 75 38.54 -33.72 -6.66
C VAL A 75 38.60 -32.90 -7.95
N SER A 76 39.53 -31.94 -8.07
CA SER A 76 39.78 -31.19 -9.32
C SER A 76 40.03 -32.09 -10.53
N ASN A 77 40.63 -33.26 -10.29
CA ASN A 77 40.70 -34.36 -11.25
C ASN A 77 39.81 -35.51 -10.77
N PRO A 78 38.56 -35.63 -11.27
CA PRO A 78 37.61 -36.63 -10.82
C PRO A 78 38.00 -38.07 -11.20
N VAL A 79 38.93 -38.23 -12.15
CA VAL A 79 39.47 -39.56 -12.52
C VAL A 79 40.45 -40.07 -11.46
N LEU A 80 41.18 -39.16 -10.80
CA LEU A 80 42.19 -39.50 -9.81
C LEU A 80 42.22 -38.46 -8.67
N PRO A 81 41.24 -38.52 -7.74
CA PRO A 81 41.25 -37.68 -6.55
C PRO A 81 42.47 -37.95 -5.66
N THR A 82 42.88 -36.95 -4.87
CA THR A 82 44.03 -37.07 -3.96
C THR A 82 43.71 -36.57 -2.57
N LYS A 83 44.06 -37.32 -1.52
CA LYS A 83 43.91 -36.87 -0.12
C LYS A 83 44.83 -35.68 0.17
N ILE A 84 44.24 -34.58 0.65
CA ILE A 84 44.95 -33.34 1.03
C ILE A 84 45.22 -33.32 2.53
N GLY A 85 44.22 -33.70 3.32
CA GLY A 85 44.29 -33.65 4.77
C GLY A 85 43.29 -34.60 5.40
N ASN A 86 43.45 -34.82 6.69
CA ASN A 86 42.49 -35.51 7.52
C ASN A 86 42.57 -35.02 8.96
N TYR A 87 41.50 -35.31 9.69
CA TYR A 87 41.40 -35.06 11.11
C TYR A 87 40.71 -36.27 11.74
N SER A 88 41.38 -36.97 12.66
CA SER A 88 40.89 -38.25 13.20
C SER A 88 39.88 -38.04 14.33
N PHE A 89 38.59 -38.15 14.02
CA PHE A 89 37.44 -38.08 14.93
C PHE A 89 36.33 -39.00 14.43
N ASP A 90 35.47 -39.46 15.33
CA ASP A 90 34.24 -40.18 15.01
C ASP A 90 33.12 -39.17 14.77
N ILE A 91 32.42 -39.19 13.63
CA ILE A 91 31.48 -38.14 13.21
C ILE A 91 30.22 -38.75 12.62
N ASP A 92 29.05 -38.18 12.95
CA ASP A 92 27.74 -38.66 12.48
C ASP A 92 27.02 -37.71 11.51
N ALA A 93 27.30 -36.40 11.57
CA ALA A 93 26.71 -35.41 10.66
C ALA A 93 27.69 -34.26 10.41
N MET A 94 27.61 -33.65 9.22
CA MET A 94 28.52 -32.63 8.72
C MET A 94 27.78 -31.58 7.87
N ALA A 95 28.00 -30.31 8.20
CA ALA A 95 27.65 -29.20 7.33
C ALA A 95 28.88 -28.30 7.11
N VAL A 96 29.02 -27.73 5.91
CA VAL A 96 30.18 -26.91 5.54
C VAL A 96 29.75 -25.50 5.15
N ARG A 97 30.44 -24.49 5.71
CA ARG A 97 30.21 -23.07 5.43
C ARG A 97 31.54 -22.35 5.24
N GLY A 98 31.88 -22.05 3.99
CA GLY A 98 33.17 -21.42 3.65
C GLY A 98 34.34 -22.27 4.14
N ASP A 99 35.24 -21.67 4.93
CA ASP A 99 36.40 -22.35 5.51
C ASP A 99 36.08 -23.07 6.84
N MET A 100 34.81 -23.19 7.22
CA MET A 100 34.39 -23.81 8.48
C MET A 100 33.57 -25.07 8.22
N VAL A 101 33.92 -26.15 8.92
CA VAL A 101 33.21 -27.43 8.89
C VAL A 101 32.61 -27.66 10.27
N TYR A 102 31.30 -27.82 10.31
CA TYR A 102 30.51 -28.07 11.51
C TYR A 102 30.25 -29.56 11.55
N LEU A 103 30.68 -30.21 12.62
CA LEU A 103 30.60 -31.65 12.79
C LEU A 103 29.88 -31.97 14.09
N HIS A 104 29.07 -33.02 14.07
CA HIS A 104 28.43 -33.56 15.26
C HIS A 104 28.91 -34.99 15.56
N HIS A 105 29.04 -35.33 16.84
CA HIS A 105 29.54 -36.61 17.33
C HIS A 105 28.59 -37.26 18.34
N THR A 106 28.29 -38.56 18.17
CA THR A 106 27.38 -39.33 19.04
C THR A 106 27.93 -40.64 19.61
N ASP A 107 29.26 -40.82 19.82
CA ASP A 107 29.72 -42.05 20.48
C ASP A 107 29.35 -42.07 21.97
N THR A 108 28.35 -42.90 22.27
CA THR A 108 27.89 -43.26 23.61
C THR A 108 28.98 -43.82 24.55
N ASN A 109 30.16 -44.20 24.03
CA ASN A 109 31.27 -44.75 24.81
C ASN A 109 32.35 -43.73 25.19
N ILE A 110 32.31 -42.49 24.67
CA ILE A 110 33.31 -41.44 24.96
C ILE A 110 32.63 -40.25 25.63
N SER A 111 33.30 -39.66 26.62
CA SER A 111 32.81 -38.57 27.46
C SER A 111 32.73 -37.19 26.78
N LYS A 112 32.50 -37.11 25.46
CA LYS A 112 32.47 -35.86 24.68
C LYS A 112 31.45 -35.91 23.54
N ILE A 113 30.16 -35.85 23.86
CA ILE A 113 29.10 -35.60 22.87
C ILE A 113 29.02 -34.08 22.66
N GLY A 114 28.92 -33.62 21.41
CA GLY A 114 28.81 -32.19 21.12
C GLY A 114 29.14 -31.82 19.68
N MET A 115 29.10 -30.51 19.42
CA MET A 115 29.42 -29.93 18.11
C MET A 115 30.88 -29.48 18.07
N TYR A 116 31.58 -29.89 17.02
CA TYR A 116 32.94 -29.49 16.68
C TYR A 116 32.92 -28.53 15.51
N ILE A 117 33.83 -27.56 15.54
CA ILE A 117 34.05 -26.67 14.41
C ILE A 117 35.51 -26.75 14.02
N ILE A 118 35.73 -27.18 12.78
CA ILE A 118 37.03 -27.31 12.18
C ILE A 118 37.22 -26.19 11.16
N ASN A 119 38.26 -25.40 11.36
CA ASN A 119 38.73 -24.46 10.36
C ASN A 119 39.59 -25.21 9.33
N VAL A 120 39.16 -25.17 8.07
CA VAL A 120 39.80 -25.79 6.92
C VAL A 120 40.36 -24.77 5.92
N SER A 121 40.57 -23.52 6.33
CA SER A 121 41.24 -22.49 5.51
C SER A 121 42.60 -22.92 4.97
N ASN A 122 43.27 -23.85 5.67
CA ASN A 122 44.32 -24.69 5.11
C ASN A 122 43.85 -26.16 5.10
N PRO A 123 43.34 -26.69 3.97
CA PRO A 123 42.81 -28.05 3.90
C PRO A 123 43.85 -29.14 4.21
N ALA A 124 45.15 -28.84 4.10
CA ALA A 124 46.22 -29.78 4.44
C ALA A 124 46.49 -29.84 5.96
N GLN A 125 45.99 -28.87 6.73
CA GLN A 125 46.13 -28.80 8.18
C GLN A 125 44.81 -28.31 8.80
N PRO A 126 43.77 -29.15 8.87
CA PRO A 126 42.53 -28.81 9.55
C PRO A 126 42.78 -28.53 11.04
N ILE A 127 42.15 -27.48 11.59
CA ILE A 127 42.34 -27.06 12.99
C ILE A 127 40.98 -27.01 13.70
N GLU A 128 40.83 -27.75 14.79
CA GLU A 128 39.71 -27.57 15.72
C GLU A 128 39.81 -26.19 16.38
N ILE A 129 38.81 -25.35 16.17
CA ILE A 129 38.76 -23.99 16.73
C ILE A 129 37.74 -23.85 17.87
N TYR A 130 36.79 -24.78 17.96
CA TYR A 130 35.72 -24.74 18.95
C TYR A 130 35.09 -26.12 19.17
N PHE A 131 34.79 -26.42 20.42
CA PHE A 131 33.99 -27.57 20.85
C PHE A 131 32.91 -27.06 21.80
N ASN A 132 31.67 -27.47 21.58
CA ASN A 132 30.55 -27.14 22.45
C ASN A 132 29.78 -28.40 22.84
N ASP A 133 29.78 -28.70 24.14
CA ASP A 133 29.11 -29.82 24.78
C ASP A 133 27.65 -29.51 25.16
N SER A 134 27.10 -28.36 24.77
CA SER A 134 25.74 -27.92 25.08
C SER A 134 24.77 -28.08 23.89
N TYR A 135 25.27 -28.32 22.68
CA TYR A 135 24.44 -28.62 21.50
C TYR A 135 24.37 -30.14 21.31
N PHE A 136 23.25 -30.74 21.75
CA PHE A 136 22.98 -32.18 21.69
C PHE A 136 21.87 -32.51 20.67
N ALA A 137 22.04 -32.09 19.42
CA ALA A 137 21.09 -32.41 18.36
C ALA A 137 21.54 -33.69 17.65
N ILE A 138 20.76 -34.77 17.75
CA ILE A 138 21.13 -36.12 17.30
C ILE A 138 20.41 -36.46 15.99
N GLY A 139 20.67 -35.66 14.95
CA GLY A 139 20.06 -35.80 13.63
C GLY A 139 20.90 -35.11 12.56
N ASP A 140 20.20 -34.54 11.59
CA ASP A 140 20.74 -33.81 10.45
C ASP A 140 21.03 -32.32 10.74
N LEU A 141 21.92 -31.74 9.93
CA LEU A 141 22.44 -30.38 10.01
C LEU A 141 22.22 -29.66 8.67
N PHE A 142 21.54 -28.53 8.69
CA PHE A 142 21.40 -27.67 7.51
C PHE A 142 21.89 -26.26 7.79
N ILE A 143 22.71 -25.70 6.90
CA ILE A 143 23.19 -24.32 7.00
C ILE A 143 22.54 -23.49 5.90
N ASP A 144 21.79 -22.46 6.29
CA ASP A 144 21.38 -21.37 5.42
C ASP A 144 22.04 -20.07 5.88
N ASN A 145 23.02 -19.60 5.10
CA ASN A 145 23.79 -18.39 5.38
C ASN A 145 24.45 -18.37 6.79
N ASP A 146 23.94 -17.56 7.71
CA ASP A 146 24.42 -17.38 9.09
C ASP A 146 23.62 -18.21 10.11
N LEU A 147 22.71 -19.05 9.64
CA LEU A 147 21.84 -19.87 10.46
C LEU A 147 22.18 -21.34 10.30
N LEU A 148 22.23 -22.02 11.44
CA LEU A 148 22.38 -23.46 11.55
C LEU A 148 21.07 -24.03 12.07
N TYR A 149 20.48 -24.92 11.29
CA TYR A 149 19.30 -25.71 11.63
C TYR A 149 19.76 -27.10 12.06
N LEU A 150 19.29 -27.53 13.22
CA LEU A 150 19.73 -28.71 13.94
C LEU A 150 18.51 -29.54 14.29
N THR A 151 18.49 -30.81 13.90
CA THR A 151 17.40 -31.73 14.26
C THR A 151 17.82 -32.61 15.42
N GLY A 152 16.96 -32.72 16.43
CA GLY A 152 17.20 -33.57 17.59
C GLY A 152 16.07 -34.58 17.81
N TYR A 153 16.46 -35.84 18.04
CA TYR A 153 15.54 -36.98 18.15
C TYR A 153 15.39 -37.53 19.59
N TYR A 154 16.25 -37.16 20.53
CA TYR A 154 16.22 -37.69 21.91
C TYR A 154 15.54 -36.74 22.90
N GLU A 155 14.81 -37.27 23.88
CA GLU A 155 13.84 -36.59 24.76
C GLU A 155 14.26 -35.22 25.34
N ALA A 156 15.54 -34.99 25.66
CA ALA A 156 16.00 -33.71 26.22
C ALA A 156 16.22 -32.59 25.18
N TYR A 157 16.26 -32.96 23.89
CA TYR A 157 16.61 -32.11 22.75
C TYR A 157 15.75 -32.45 21.53
N GLU A 158 14.52 -32.91 21.76
CA GLU A 158 13.59 -33.26 20.68
C GLU A 158 13.12 -31.98 19.98
N GLY A 159 13.29 -31.93 18.65
CA GLY A 159 12.81 -30.83 17.83
C GLY A 159 13.83 -30.24 16.87
N LEU A 160 13.38 -29.18 16.19
CA LEU A 160 14.21 -28.34 15.36
C LEU A 160 14.79 -27.22 16.21
N HIS A 161 16.11 -27.07 16.21
CA HIS A 161 16.82 -25.98 16.85
C HIS A 161 17.42 -25.06 15.79
N VAL A 162 17.29 -23.75 15.99
CA VAL A 162 17.86 -22.74 15.09
C VAL A 162 18.93 -21.98 15.85
N ALA A 163 20.14 -21.91 15.32
CA ALA A 163 21.28 -21.25 15.94
C ALA A 163 21.94 -20.25 14.99
N ASN A 164 22.38 -19.12 15.54
CA ASN A 164 23.17 -18.14 14.82
C ASN A 164 24.66 -18.52 14.87
N ILE A 165 25.26 -18.70 13.70
CA ILE A 165 26.66 -19.10 13.50
C ILE A 165 27.53 -17.99 12.88
N SER A 166 27.08 -16.73 12.94
CA SER A 166 27.86 -15.56 12.46
C SER A 166 29.21 -15.41 13.16
N ASN A 167 29.32 -15.87 14.42
CA ASN A 167 30.59 -16.08 15.10
C ASN A 167 30.79 -17.57 15.39
N PRO A 168 31.71 -18.26 14.69
CA PRO A 168 31.91 -19.71 14.87
C PRO A 168 32.38 -20.07 16.28
N THR A 169 32.99 -19.15 17.03
CA THR A 169 33.42 -19.42 18.42
C THR A 169 32.40 -19.04 19.48
N ALA A 170 31.24 -18.50 19.08
CA ALA A 170 30.17 -18.05 19.97
C ALA A 170 28.79 -18.33 19.38
N ILE A 171 28.48 -19.60 19.16
CA ILE A 171 27.19 -20.03 18.60
C ILE A 171 26.08 -19.84 19.63
N THR A 172 25.01 -19.17 19.23
CA THR A 172 23.83 -18.93 20.08
C THR A 172 22.58 -19.53 19.46
N GLN A 173 21.90 -20.42 20.17
CA GLN A 173 20.55 -20.86 19.82
C GLN A 173 19.60 -19.67 19.93
N ILE A 174 18.83 -19.42 18.87
CA ILE A 174 17.90 -18.29 18.77
C ILE A 174 16.44 -18.73 18.78
N ALA A 175 16.15 -19.98 18.40
CA ALA A 175 14.82 -20.56 18.48
C ALA A 175 14.87 -22.09 18.63
N SER A 176 13.74 -22.66 19.00
CA SER A 176 13.46 -24.10 18.93
C SER A 176 12.00 -24.32 18.57
N TYR A 177 11.73 -25.41 17.87
CA TYR A 177 10.41 -25.85 17.48
C TYR A 177 10.25 -27.32 17.81
N SER A 178 9.29 -27.67 18.66
CA SER A 178 9.06 -29.05 19.10
C SER A 178 8.51 -29.88 17.95
N THR A 179 9.25 -30.89 17.54
CA THR A 179 8.89 -31.85 16.48
C THR A 179 9.72 -33.12 16.67
N ASN A 180 9.47 -34.18 15.89
CA ASN A 180 10.28 -35.39 15.91
C ASN A 180 11.05 -35.53 14.57
N PRO A 181 12.09 -34.70 14.37
CA PRO A 181 12.78 -34.62 13.09
C PRO A 181 13.83 -35.72 12.96
N ARG A 182 13.98 -36.25 11.75
CA ARG A 182 15.10 -37.12 11.35
C ARG A 182 16.03 -36.43 10.38
N ASN A 183 15.47 -35.66 9.44
CA ASN A 183 16.23 -34.87 8.48
C ASN A 183 15.60 -33.49 8.30
N ILE A 184 16.35 -32.60 7.64
CA ILE A 184 15.86 -31.25 7.33
C ILE A 184 16.51 -30.71 6.06
N VAL A 185 15.68 -30.10 5.22
CA VAL A 185 16.14 -29.21 4.16
C VAL A 185 15.44 -27.87 4.28
N VAL A 186 16.16 -26.77 4.02
CA VAL A 186 15.61 -25.41 4.09
C VAL A 186 15.79 -24.71 2.75
N GLU A 187 14.70 -24.25 2.16
CA GLU A 187 14.72 -23.44 0.94
C GLU A 187 13.64 -22.36 0.99
N GLY A 188 13.97 -21.16 0.49
CA GLY A 188 12.98 -20.08 0.34
C GLY A 188 12.36 -19.56 1.64
N GLY A 189 12.96 -19.85 2.80
CA GLY A 189 12.38 -19.52 4.12
C GLY A 189 11.41 -20.58 4.65
N PHE A 190 11.38 -21.77 4.07
CA PHE A 190 10.63 -22.93 4.55
C PHE A 190 11.57 -24.07 4.91
N ALA A 191 11.32 -24.72 6.04
CA ALA A 191 11.99 -25.93 6.48
C ALA A 191 11.08 -27.14 6.23
N TYR A 192 11.58 -28.10 5.47
CA TYR A 192 10.93 -29.37 5.16
C TYR A 192 11.60 -30.44 6.01
N ILE A 193 10.86 -30.89 7.03
CA ILE A 193 11.38 -31.73 8.09
C ILE A 193 10.83 -33.14 7.90
N GLY A 194 11.69 -34.09 7.58
CA GLY A 194 11.29 -35.49 7.55
C GLY A 194 11.08 -36.01 8.97
N SER A 195 9.83 -36.35 9.29
CA SER A 195 9.42 -37.04 10.50
C SER A 195 8.86 -38.43 10.16
N THR A 196 8.47 -39.18 11.19
CA THR A 196 7.82 -40.50 11.02
C THR A 196 6.36 -40.38 11.47
N PRO A 197 5.34 -40.55 10.60
CA PRO A 197 5.37 -40.90 9.17
C PRO A 197 5.22 -39.70 8.21
N THR A 198 5.48 -38.48 8.68
CA THR A 198 5.09 -37.24 8.00
C THR A 198 6.28 -36.37 7.57
N LEU A 199 6.15 -35.72 6.42
CA LEU A 199 6.97 -34.55 6.08
C LEU A 199 6.30 -33.33 6.70
N ILE A 200 6.97 -32.64 7.61
CA ILE A 200 6.43 -31.46 8.30
C ILE A 200 6.99 -30.20 7.63
N ILE A 201 6.12 -29.25 7.29
CA ILE A 201 6.50 -27.98 6.68
C ILE A 201 6.43 -26.89 7.74
N VAL A 202 7.54 -26.19 7.94
CA VAL A 202 7.68 -25.11 8.93
C VAL A 202 8.14 -23.84 8.22
N ASN A 203 7.38 -22.76 8.36
CA ASN A 203 7.85 -21.43 7.99
C ASN A 203 8.99 -21.01 8.93
N VAL A 204 10.16 -20.77 8.37
CA VAL A 204 11.37 -20.31 9.07
C VAL A 204 11.87 -18.97 8.52
N SER A 205 11.01 -18.24 7.80
CA SER A 205 11.30 -16.90 7.26
C SER A 205 11.58 -15.90 8.38
N ASP A 206 10.93 -16.05 9.53
CA ASP A 206 11.39 -15.50 10.80
C ASP A 206 12.11 -16.59 11.60
N PRO A 207 13.45 -16.58 11.66
CA PRO A 207 14.21 -17.61 12.36
C PRO A 207 14.08 -17.54 13.88
N LEU A 208 13.50 -16.46 14.43
CA LEU A 208 13.19 -16.34 15.86
C LEU A 208 11.83 -16.98 16.21
N SER A 209 10.97 -17.19 15.22
CA SER A 209 9.62 -17.70 15.42
C SER A 209 9.22 -18.72 14.34
N PRO A 210 9.83 -19.93 14.33
CA PRO A 210 9.41 -20.98 13.41
C PRO A 210 7.94 -21.37 13.61
N LYS A 211 7.15 -21.36 12.55
CA LYS A 211 5.71 -21.68 12.58
C LYS A 211 5.39 -22.85 11.65
N ARG A 212 4.81 -23.93 12.18
CA ARG A 212 4.31 -25.04 11.37
C ARG A 212 3.21 -24.55 10.43
N LEU A 213 3.34 -24.91 9.16
CA LEU A 213 2.34 -24.65 8.13
C LEU A 213 1.48 -25.87 7.84
N GLY A 214 2.05 -27.08 7.94
CA GLY A 214 1.31 -28.30 7.70
C GLY A 214 2.20 -29.54 7.77
N ASP A 215 1.64 -30.67 7.37
CA ASP A 215 2.35 -31.93 7.21
C ASP A 215 1.76 -32.78 6.09
N CYS A 216 2.60 -33.58 5.44
CA CYS A 216 2.19 -34.54 4.42
C CYS A 216 2.49 -35.95 4.91
N ILE A 217 1.51 -36.85 4.89
CA ILE A 217 1.73 -38.25 5.27
C ILE A 217 2.46 -38.97 4.14
N VAL A 218 3.74 -39.28 4.39
CA VAL A 218 4.59 -39.99 3.44
C VAL A 218 4.48 -41.50 3.66
N GLY A 219 4.10 -41.98 4.85
CA GLY A 219 3.68 -43.36 5.11
C GLY A 219 4.68 -44.22 5.89
N ASP A 220 5.97 -43.84 5.92
CA ASP A 220 7.02 -44.53 6.67
C ASP A 220 8.14 -43.55 7.07
N VAL A 221 9.18 -44.07 7.74
CA VAL A 221 10.40 -43.34 8.12
C VAL A 221 11.04 -42.69 6.90
N ILE A 222 11.09 -41.36 6.92
CA ILE A 222 11.81 -40.53 5.97
C ILE A 222 13.30 -40.54 6.35
N TRP A 223 14.14 -40.96 5.40
CA TRP A 223 15.60 -40.99 5.57
C TRP A 223 16.26 -39.76 4.96
N GLU A 224 15.84 -39.37 3.76
CA GLU A 224 16.44 -38.26 3.01
C GLU A 224 15.33 -37.39 2.42
N THR A 225 15.53 -36.07 2.48
CA THR A 225 14.60 -35.07 1.93
C THR A 225 15.43 -34.04 1.18
N GLU A 226 15.15 -33.88 -0.11
CA GLU A 226 15.76 -32.84 -0.95
C GLU A 226 14.65 -31.98 -1.55
N ILE A 227 14.89 -30.69 -1.74
CA ILE A 227 13.98 -29.81 -2.45
C ILE A 227 14.68 -29.24 -3.67
N GLN A 228 13.94 -29.18 -4.78
CA GLN A 228 14.37 -28.46 -5.96
C GLN A 228 13.14 -27.84 -6.63
N ASP A 229 13.19 -26.52 -6.83
CA ASP A 229 12.07 -25.74 -7.36
C ASP A 229 10.81 -25.93 -6.49
N ASP A 230 9.68 -26.35 -7.08
CA ASP A 230 8.40 -26.55 -6.37
C ASP A 230 8.17 -28.03 -5.97
N TYR A 231 9.23 -28.83 -5.93
CA TYR A 231 9.14 -30.27 -5.63
C TYR A 231 10.00 -30.68 -4.45
N VAL A 232 9.37 -31.35 -3.49
CA VAL A 232 10.06 -32.05 -2.41
C VAL A 232 10.20 -33.52 -2.77
N TYR A 233 11.45 -33.98 -2.81
CA TYR A 233 11.84 -35.35 -3.07
C TYR A 233 12.10 -36.06 -1.74
N VAL A 234 11.37 -37.14 -1.49
CA VAL A 234 11.42 -37.86 -0.21
C VAL A 234 11.81 -39.31 -0.46
N ALA A 235 12.85 -39.77 0.24
CA ALA A 235 13.25 -41.18 0.26
C ALA A 235 12.88 -41.83 1.60
N SER A 236 12.11 -42.92 1.52
CA SER A 236 11.60 -43.69 2.66
C SER A 236 12.05 -45.15 2.59
N MET A 237 12.11 -45.82 3.75
CA MET A 237 12.67 -47.18 3.83
C MET A 237 11.85 -48.22 3.06
N THR A 238 10.54 -48.25 3.27
CA THR A 238 9.65 -49.26 2.66
C THR A 238 8.86 -48.73 1.48
N ASP A 239 8.50 -47.45 1.50
CA ASP A 239 7.70 -46.80 0.45
C ASP A 239 8.52 -46.27 -0.74
N GLY A 240 9.86 -46.34 -0.67
CA GLY A 240 10.75 -45.98 -1.77
C GLY A 240 10.89 -44.46 -1.95
N PHE A 241 10.65 -43.95 -3.16
CA PHE A 241 10.88 -42.56 -3.54
C PHE A 241 9.57 -41.87 -3.90
N LYS A 242 9.29 -40.71 -3.29
CA LYS A 242 8.11 -39.87 -3.56
C LYS A 242 8.53 -38.47 -3.99
N ILE A 243 7.69 -37.86 -4.82
CA ILE A 243 7.82 -36.48 -5.30
C ILE A 243 6.53 -35.78 -4.90
N ILE A 244 6.63 -34.70 -4.13
CA ILE A 244 5.51 -33.91 -3.62
C ILE A 244 5.59 -32.52 -4.22
N ARG A 245 4.49 -32.03 -4.81
CA ARG A 245 4.38 -30.67 -5.33
C ARG A 245 3.72 -29.76 -4.28
N ILE A 246 4.24 -28.55 -4.09
CA ILE A 246 3.88 -27.68 -2.94
C ILE A 246 3.01 -26.46 -3.30
N ASP A 247 2.62 -26.31 -4.56
CA ASP A 247 1.88 -25.17 -5.13
C ASP A 247 0.58 -25.57 -5.87
N GLU A 248 0.04 -26.77 -5.65
CA GLU A 248 -1.21 -27.21 -6.32
C GLU A 248 -2.47 -26.58 -5.70
N ASP A 249 -3.37 -26.15 -6.59
CA ASP A 249 -4.73 -25.65 -6.38
C ASP A 249 -5.57 -26.31 -7.48
N THR A 250 -6.25 -27.40 -7.14
CA THR A 250 -6.83 -28.35 -8.09
C THR A 250 -8.21 -27.93 -8.58
N ASP A 251 -9.01 -27.28 -7.75
CA ASP A 251 -10.36 -26.81 -8.08
C ASP A 251 -10.45 -25.31 -8.40
N PHE A 252 -9.32 -24.58 -8.26
CA PHE A 252 -9.14 -23.18 -8.61
C PHE A 252 -9.91 -22.20 -7.72
N ASP A 253 -10.18 -22.58 -6.48
CA ASP A 253 -10.85 -21.75 -5.47
C ASP A 253 -9.90 -20.77 -4.77
N ARG A 254 -8.57 -20.91 -5.00
CA ARG A 254 -7.43 -20.15 -4.44
C ARG A 254 -6.97 -20.61 -3.06
N ILE A 255 -7.52 -21.68 -2.52
CA ILE A 255 -6.89 -22.46 -1.47
C ILE A 255 -5.96 -23.47 -2.17
N LEU A 256 -4.83 -23.78 -1.54
CA LEU A 256 -3.92 -24.81 -2.06
C LEU A 256 -4.40 -26.16 -1.54
N ASP A 257 -4.31 -27.23 -2.32
CA ASP A 257 -4.80 -28.58 -1.98
C ASP A 257 -4.37 -29.04 -0.58
N PHE A 258 -3.14 -28.69 -0.17
CA PHE A 258 -2.66 -29.04 1.16
C PHE A 258 -3.36 -28.26 2.28
N ARG A 259 -3.74 -27.00 2.06
CA ARG A 259 -4.47 -26.21 3.07
C ARG A 259 -5.92 -26.65 3.17
N GLU A 260 -6.53 -27.04 2.06
CA GLU A 260 -7.89 -27.60 2.06
C GLU A 260 -7.98 -28.84 2.94
N VAL A 261 -7.09 -29.82 2.73
CA VAL A 261 -7.11 -31.06 3.52
C VAL A 261 -6.73 -30.86 4.99
N TYR A 262 -5.80 -29.95 5.30
CA TYR A 262 -5.18 -29.88 6.62
C TYR A 262 -5.56 -28.67 7.49
N GLU A 263 -6.05 -27.59 6.90
CA GLU A 263 -6.42 -26.35 7.59
C GLU A 263 -7.93 -26.12 7.59
N TYR A 264 -8.58 -26.29 6.44
CA TYR A 264 -10.01 -25.98 6.26
C TYR A 264 -10.92 -27.21 6.21
N ASN A 265 -10.33 -28.41 6.08
CA ASN A 265 -11.05 -29.68 5.96
C ASN A 265 -12.07 -29.71 4.80
N THR A 266 -11.77 -28.99 3.72
CA THR A 266 -12.53 -28.93 2.47
C THR A 266 -12.06 -29.99 1.46
N ASP A 267 -12.82 -30.23 0.39
CA ASP A 267 -12.46 -31.20 -0.66
C ASP A 267 -11.67 -30.53 -1.79
N PRO A 268 -10.37 -30.85 -2.02
CA PRO A 268 -9.52 -30.22 -3.04
C PRO A 268 -9.96 -30.32 -4.50
N TYR A 269 -11.04 -31.04 -4.74
CA TYR A 269 -11.62 -31.22 -6.07
C TYR A 269 -12.97 -30.52 -6.21
N ASN A 270 -13.41 -29.79 -5.18
CA ASN A 270 -14.72 -29.18 -5.09
C ASN A 270 -14.63 -27.79 -4.43
N ALA A 271 -14.62 -26.77 -5.28
CA ALA A 271 -14.44 -25.38 -4.87
C ALA A 271 -15.54 -24.80 -3.95
N ASP A 272 -16.59 -25.55 -3.62
CA ASP A 272 -17.76 -25.15 -2.81
C ASP A 272 -18.21 -26.39 -2.01
N SER A 273 -17.63 -26.54 -0.82
CA SER A 273 -17.66 -27.77 -0.02
C SER A 273 -19.02 -28.03 0.62
N ASP A 274 -19.72 -26.99 1.06
CA ASP A 274 -21.03 -27.10 1.71
C ASP A 274 -22.24 -26.85 0.77
N GLN A 275 -21.98 -26.44 -0.47
CA GLN A 275 -22.94 -26.25 -1.55
C GLN A 275 -23.96 -25.15 -1.27
N ASP A 276 -23.52 -24.06 -0.65
CA ASP A 276 -24.31 -22.86 -0.43
C ASP A 276 -24.27 -21.88 -1.63
N GLY A 277 -23.27 -22.00 -2.50
CA GLY A 277 -23.06 -21.18 -3.69
C GLY A 277 -21.88 -20.20 -3.61
N ILE A 278 -21.18 -20.12 -2.49
CA ILE A 278 -19.89 -19.45 -2.32
C ILE A 278 -18.77 -20.48 -2.45
N SER A 279 -17.60 -20.07 -2.93
CA SER A 279 -16.45 -20.97 -2.96
C SER A 279 -15.68 -20.96 -1.65
N ASP A 280 -15.09 -22.08 -1.24
CA ASP A 280 -14.31 -22.23 0.01
C ASP A 280 -13.26 -21.12 0.15
N GLY A 281 -12.49 -20.83 -0.91
CA GLY A 281 -11.53 -19.73 -0.91
C GLY A 281 -12.14 -18.34 -0.76
N ALA A 282 -13.36 -18.11 -1.23
CA ALA A 282 -14.06 -16.84 -1.00
C ALA A 282 -14.53 -16.72 0.44
N GLU A 283 -15.08 -17.78 1.02
CA GLU A 283 -15.47 -17.87 2.43
C GLU A 283 -14.28 -17.62 3.35
N VAL A 284 -13.14 -18.25 3.09
CA VAL A 284 -11.91 -18.08 3.89
C VAL A 284 -11.28 -16.70 3.72
N TYR A 285 -11.08 -16.24 2.48
CA TYR A 285 -10.26 -15.04 2.23
C TYR A 285 -11.05 -13.73 2.10
N THR A 286 -12.35 -13.80 1.83
CA THR A 286 -13.21 -12.62 1.61
C THR A 286 -14.14 -12.39 2.78
N TYR A 287 -14.94 -13.39 3.12
CA TYR A 287 -16.00 -13.26 4.12
C TYR A 287 -15.51 -13.65 5.52
N ASN A 288 -14.46 -14.47 5.64
CA ASN A 288 -13.91 -15.01 6.88
C ASN A 288 -14.98 -15.78 7.67
N ILE A 289 -15.68 -16.69 7.00
CA ILE A 289 -16.67 -17.67 7.51
C ILE A 289 -16.11 -19.09 7.33
N ASP A 290 -16.79 -20.11 7.88
CA ASP A 290 -16.34 -21.51 7.80
C ASP A 290 -16.82 -22.14 6.48
N PRO A 291 -15.93 -22.56 5.58
CA PRO A 291 -16.30 -23.14 4.27
C PRO A 291 -17.02 -24.50 4.31
N ASN A 292 -17.41 -24.95 5.50
CA ASN A 292 -18.18 -26.16 5.71
C ASN A 292 -19.52 -25.88 6.41
N ASP A 293 -19.84 -24.60 6.65
CA ASP A 293 -21.02 -24.17 7.36
C ASP A 293 -21.88 -23.27 6.49
N ARG A 294 -23.04 -23.82 6.11
CA ARG A 294 -23.91 -23.24 5.08
C ARG A 294 -24.73 -22.03 5.56
N ASP A 295 -24.72 -21.77 6.86
CA ASP A 295 -25.55 -20.77 7.55
C ASP A 295 -24.77 -20.30 8.78
N SER A 296 -23.85 -19.37 8.56
CA SER A 296 -22.79 -19.00 9.50
C SER A 296 -23.28 -18.26 10.75
N ASP A 297 -24.46 -17.66 10.72
CA ASP A 297 -25.09 -16.98 11.86
C ASP A 297 -26.38 -17.65 12.37
N ASP A 298 -26.74 -18.80 11.80
CA ASP A 298 -27.86 -19.65 12.19
C ASP A 298 -29.24 -18.94 12.11
N ASP A 299 -29.41 -17.93 11.24
CA ASP A 299 -30.68 -17.20 11.08
C ASP A 299 -31.68 -17.94 10.16
N GLY A 300 -31.20 -18.93 9.40
CA GLY A 300 -31.98 -19.77 8.49
C GLY A 300 -31.92 -19.36 7.02
N LEU A 301 -31.23 -18.27 6.70
CA LEU A 301 -30.72 -17.91 5.38
C LEU A 301 -29.34 -18.58 5.20
N ASN A 302 -28.90 -18.84 3.97
CA ASN A 302 -27.55 -19.41 3.77
C ASN A 302 -26.61 -18.32 3.27
N ASP A 303 -25.33 -18.43 3.61
CA ASP A 303 -24.32 -17.42 3.32
C ASP A 303 -24.31 -17.03 1.84
N GLY A 304 -24.44 -18.02 0.94
CA GLY A 304 -24.60 -17.80 -0.49
C GLY A 304 -25.83 -16.97 -0.88
N ALA A 305 -26.99 -17.18 -0.25
CA ALA A 305 -28.18 -16.38 -0.50
C ALA A 305 -28.00 -14.95 0.01
N GLU A 306 -27.44 -14.78 1.21
CA GLU A 306 -27.13 -13.49 1.80
C GLU A 306 -26.22 -12.68 0.87
N VAL A 307 -25.05 -13.22 0.55
CA VAL A 307 -24.03 -12.54 -0.24
C VAL A 307 -24.44 -12.32 -1.70
N LEU A 308 -25.06 -13.32 -2.34
CA LEU A 308 -25.30 -13.27 -3.79
C LEU A 308 -26.68 -12.71 -4.17
N THR A 309 -27.65 -12.75 -3.25
CA THR A 309 -29.04 -12.38 -3.53
C THR A 309 -29.50 -11.16 -2.76
N TYR A 310 -29.30 -11.13 -1.44
CA TYR A 310 -29.91 -10.14 -0.55
C TYR A 310 -28.96 -9.01 -0.14
N GLY A 311 -27.64 -9.22 -0.26
CA GLY A 311 -26.62 -8.24 0.11
C GLY A 311 -26.35 -8.12 1.60
N THR A 312 -26.92 -9.01 2.42
CA THR A 312 -26.79 -9.05 3.87
C THR A 312 -25.43 -9.62 4.34
N ASP A 313 -25.08 -9.45 5.61
CA ASP A 313 -23.81 -9.94 6.19
C ASP A 313 -23.99 -11.35 6.77
N PRO A 314 -23.32 -12.40 6.22
CA PRO A 314 -23.47 -13.81 6.63
C PRO A 314 -22.87 -14.16 7.99
N LYS A 315 -22.85 -13.20 8.90
CA LYS A 315 -22.32 -13.29 10.26
C LYS A 315 -23.22 -12.62 11.27
N ILE A 316 -24.27 -11.96 10.78
CA ILE A 316 -25.13 -11.10 11.54
C ILE A 316 -26.55 -11.43 11.10
N ASN A 317 -27.26 -12.11 11.99
CA ASN A 317 -28.62 -12.60 11.80
C ASN A 317 -29.68 -11.49 11.59
N ASP A 318 -29.27 -10.23 11.53
CA ASP A 318 -30.06 -8.98 11.56
C ASP A 318 -29.08 -7.86 11.14
N THR A 319 -28.96 -7.68 9.82
CA THR A 319 -27.91 -6.90 9.17
C THR A 319 -28.04 -5.40 9.42
N ASP A 320 -29.26 -4.86 9.41
CA ASP A 320 -29.52 -3.44 9.63
C ASP A 320 -29.87 -3.08 11.09
N THR A 321 -29.97 -4.09 11.95
CA THR A 321 -30.07 -3.99 13.41
C THR A 321 -31.35 -3.38 13.94
N ASP A 322 -32.45 -3.47 13.18
CA ASP A 322 -33.78 -3.03 13.59
C ASP A 322 -34.47 -4.04 14.54
N GLY A 323 -33.96 -5.28 14.56
CA GLY A 323 -34.43 -6.36 15.43
C GLY A 323 -35.29 -7.42 14.75
N ILE A 324 -35.51 -7.32 13.43
CA ILE A 324 -36.02 -8.38 12.57
C ILE A 324 -34.80 -9.13 11.99
N SER A 325 -34.90 -10.45 11.82
CA SER A 325 -33.79 -11.22 11.24
C SER A 325 -33.85 -11.21 9.72
N ASP A 326 -32.71 -11.15 9.04
CA ASP A 326 -32.62 -11.11 7.57
C ASP A 326 -33.50 -12.16 6.87
N GLN A 327 -33.49 -13.39 7.39
CA GLN A 327 -34.35 -14.47 6.89
C GLN A 327 -35.86 -14.14 6.95
N GLU A 328 -36.34 -13.52 8.03
CA GLU A 328 -37.75 -13.16 8.23
C GLU A 328 -38.15 -12.02 7.30
N GLU A 329 -37.25 -11.10 6.98
CA GLU A 329 -37.54 -9.95 6.12
C GLU A 329 -37.68 -10.34 4.65
N VAL A 330 -36.97 -11.40 4.22
CA VAL A 330 -37.01 -11.86 2.82
C VAL A 330 -38.09 -12.91 2.54
N ILE A 331 -38.80 -13.39 3.56
CA ILE A 331 -39.95 -14.30 3.43
C ILE A 331 -41.15 -13.75 4.18
N TYR A 332 -42.35 -14.28 3.94
CA TYR A 332 -43.49 -13.87 4.77
C TYR A 332 -43.34 -14.40 6.19
N GLY A 333 -43.05 -13.47 7.10
CA GLY A 333 -42.93 -13.72 8.52
C GLY A 333 -44.23 -14.00 9.26
N ALA A 334 -44.14 -14.09 10.59
CA ALA A 334 -45.30 -14.26 11.48
C ALA A 334 -46.20 -13.01 11.53
N ASP A 335 -45.62 -11.83 11.29
CA ASP A 335 -46.30 -10.54 11.15
C ASP A 335 -47.04 -10.37 9.81
N GLY A 336 -46.59 -11.06 8.76
CA GLY A 336 -47.16 -11.02 7.42
C GLY A 336 -46.59 -9.94 6.51
N TYR A 337 -45.48 -9.30 6.87
CA TYR A 337 -44.78 -8.31 6.05
C TYR A 337 -43.46 -8.88 5.49
N ILE A 338 -42.90 -8.18 4.51
CA ILE A 338 -41.60 -8.46 3.87
C ILE A 338 -40.96 -7.08 3.74
N THR A 339 -39.91 -6.84 4.51
CA THR A 339 -39.12 -5.60 4.59
C THR A 339 -37.80 -5.74 3.83
N ASP A 340 -36.99 -4.70 3.74
CA ASP A 340 -35.65 -4.77 3.16
C ASP A 340 -34.61 -4.99 4.27
N PRO A 341 -33.91 -6.14 4.32
CA PRO A 341 -32.99 -6.51 5.40
C PRO A 341 -31.70 -5.67 5.49
N ASN A 342 -31.60 -4.63 4.68
CA ASN A 342 -30.49 -3.68 4.71
C ASN A 342 -30.94 -2.26 5.11
N LEU A 343 -32.21 -2.09 5.46
CA LEU A 343 -32.86 -0.83 5.78
C LEU A 343 -33.75 -1.01 7.01
N ALA A 344 -33.27 -0.54 8.15
CA ALA A 344 -34.03 -0.56 9.40
C ALA A 344 -35.39 0.18 9.34
N ASP A 345 -35.63 0.99 8.30
CA ASP A 345 -36.87 1.69 7.98
C ASP A 345 -37.09 1.55 6.47
N THR A 346 -37.92 0.58 6.09
CA THR A 346 -38.09 0.13 4.69
C THR A 346 -38.81 1.16 3.83
N ASP A 347 -39.77 1.90 4.39
CA ASP A 347 -40.55 2.90 3.63
C ASP A 347 -40.06 4.35 3.81
N GLY A 348 -39.12 4.55 4.73
CA GLY A 348 -38.34 5.76 4.91
C GLY A 348 -39.13 6.89 5.56
N ASP A 349 -40.12 6.58 6.40
CA ASP A 349 -40.99 7.55 7.03
C ASP A 349 -40.48 8.05 8.40
N GLY A 350 -39.47 7.39 8.95
CA GLY A 350 -38.82 7.71 10.21
C GLY A 350 -39.16 6.79 11.39
N ILE A 351 -39.92 5.71 11.18
CA ILE A 351 -40.16 4.65 12.16
C ILE A 351 -39.42 3.38 11.72
N GLU A 352 -38.75 2.68 12.63
CA GLU A 352 -38.05 1.42 12.30
C GLU A 352 -39.07 0.28 12.08
N ASP A 353 -38.81 -0.66 11.16
CA ASP A 353 -39.79 -1.66 10.76
C ASP A 353 -40.27 -2.52 11.95
N GLN A 354 -39.35 -2.95 12.80
CA GLN A 354 -39.65 -3.62 14.08
C GLN A 354 -40.57 -2.79 15.00
N GLU A 355 -40.39 -1.46 15.06
CA GLU A 355 -41.21 -0.56 15.90
C GLU A 355 -42.65 -0.48 15.37
N GLU A 356 -42.87 -0.54 14.06
CA GLU A 356 -44.21 -0.50 13.47
C GLU A 356 -45.01 -1.79 13.71
N LEU A 357 -44.32 -2.91 13.89
CA LEU A 357 -44.91 -4.22 14.15
C LEU A 357 -45.25 -4.46 15.61
N LEU A 358 -44.67 -3.68 16.52
CA LEU A 358 -44.84 -3.79 17.97
C LEU A 358 -45.54 -2.54 18.51
N LEU A 359 -46.41 -2.70 19.52
CA LEU A 359 -46.95 -1.53 20.23
C LEU A 359 -45.81 -0.86 21.02
N GLY A 360 -45.17 0.12 20.39
CA GLY A 360 -44.00 0.87 20.85
C GLY A 360 -44.35 1.95 21.89
N ALA A 361 -43.49 2.97 21.98
CA ALA A 361 -43.67 4.08 22.93
C ALA A 361 -44.83 5.01 22.54
N ASP A 362 -45.13 5.08 21.25
CA ASP A 362 -46.20 5.85 20.62
C ASP A 362 -47.59 5.17 20.73
N ASN A 363 -47.63 3.84 20.89
CA ASN A 363 -48.82 2.97 20.91
C ASN A 363 -49.59 2.87 19.58
N PHE A 364 -48.94 3.13 18.45
CA PHE A 364 -49.52 2.89 17.14
C PHE A 364 -48.95 1.59 16.54
N LEU A 365 -49.67 1.05 15.56
CA LEU A 365 -49.20 -0.04 14.72
C LEU A 365 -49.44 0.46 13.30
N THR A 366 -48.37 0.79 12.62
CA THR A 366 -48.34 1.29 11.25
C THR A 366 -47.92 0.14 10.32
N ASN A 367 -47.60 0.45 9.07
CA ASN A 367 -47.29 -0.56 8.07
C ASN A 367 -45.89 -0.31 7.51
N PRO A 368 -44.91 -1.19 7.77
CA PRO A 368 -43.50 -0.93 7.47
C PRO A 368 -43.10 -0.96 6.01
N VAL A 369 -44.09 -0.97 5.11
CA VAL A 369 -43.86 -0.87 3.67
C VAL A 369 -44.72 0.22 3.03
N LEU A 370 -45.40 1.03 3.85
CA LEU A 370 -46.28 2.12 3.44
C LEU A 370 -46.09 3.31 4.39
N ASN A 371 -45.36 4.30 3.91
CA ASN A 371 -45.06 5.56 4.60
C ASN A 371 -46.26 6.41 5.07
N ASP A 372 -47.49 6.01 4.76
CA ASP A 372 -48.76 6.69 5.08
C ASP A 372 -49.82 5.59 5.23
N THR A 373 -49.98 5.11 6.46
CA THR A 373 -50.83 3.97 6.81
C THR A 373 -52.31 4.25 6.55
N ASP A 374 -52.76 5.49 6.78
CA ASP A 374 -54.18 5.86 6.70
C ASP A 374 -54.61 6.59 5.41
N GLN A 375 -53.63 6.95 4.57
CA GLN A 375 -53.75 7.53 3.24
C GLN A 375 -54.36 8.94 3.23
N ASP A 376 -54.05 9.76 4.22
CA ASP A 376 -54.50 11.14 4.28
C ASP A 376 -53.50 12.16 3.70
N GLY A 377 -52.30 11.69 3.37
CA GLY A 377 -51.24 12.46 2.74
C GLY A 377 -50.20 13.04 3.70
N MET A 378 -50.24 12.67 4.98
CA MET A 378 -49.17 12.85 5.96
C MET A 378 -48.42 11.52 6.14
N ALA A 379 -47.14 11.57 6.51
CA ALA A 379 -46.35 10.35 6.72
C ALA A 379 -46.42 9.89 8.19
N ASP A 380 -46.42 8.57 8.46
CA ASP A 380 -46.70 8.07 9.81
C ASP A 380 -45.64 8.56 10.82
N GLY A 381 -44.36 8.50 10.47
CA GLY A 381 -43.27 9.04 11.30
C GLY A 381 -43.39 10.54 11.60
N TRP A 382 -43.90 11.35 10.66
CA TRP A 382 -44.16 12.79 10.91
C TRP A 382 -45.32 12.96 11.89
N GLU A 383 -46.38 12.19 11.74
CA GLU A 383 -47.53 12.23 12.63
C GLU A 383 -47.15 11.80 14.06
N VAL A 384 -46.39 10.71 14.21
CA VAL A 384 -45.88 10.25 15.51
C VAL A 384 -45.01 11.33 16.16
N GLN A 385 -44.10 11.96 15.41
CA GLN A 385 -43.25 13.05 15.90
C GLN A 385 -44.07 14.20 16.50
N TYR A 386 -45.20 14.54 15.88
CA TYR A 386 -46.08 15.64 16.31
C TYR A 386 -47.25 15.22 17.20
N ASN A 387 -47.28 13.96 17.67
CA ASN A 387 -48.35 13.38 18.48
C ASN A 387 -49.73 13.42 17.79
N LEU A 388 -49.74 13.28 16.47
CA LEU A 388 -50.91 13.01 15.65
C LEU A 388 -51.17 11.49 15.59
N ASN A 389 -52.21 11.06 14.88
CA ASN A 389 -52.62 9.68 14.86
C ASN A 389 -52.46 9.09 13.44
N PRO A 390 -51.36 8.35 13.18
CA PRO A 390 -51.01 7.81 11.85
C PRO A 390 -51.95 6.71 11.32
N THR A 391 -53.01 6.41 12.08
CA THR A 391 -54.00 5.39 11.71
C THR A 391 -55.39 5.98 11.51
N SER A 392 -55.50 7.32 11.45
CA SER A 392 -56.75 8.07 11.40
C SER A 392 -56.69 9.35 10.56
N ALA A 393 -57.04 9.20 9.28
CA ALA A 393 -57.17 10.25 8.25
C ALA A 393 -58.04 11.49 8.54
N LEU A 394 -58.65 11.55 9.73
CA LEU A 394 -59.47 12.67 10.19
C LEU A 394 -58.66 13.78 10.84
N ASP A 395 -57.41 13.55 11.24
CA ASP A 395 -56.59 14.58 11.86
C ASP A 395 -55.84 15.46 10.85
N ALA A 396 -55.62 15.02 9.59
CA ALA A 396 -55.15 15.89 8.49
C ALA A 396 -55.89 17.24 8.37
N ILE A 397 -57.19 17.27 8.70
CA ILE A 397 -58.04 18.46 8.59
C ILE A 397 -58.16 19.27 9.89
N LEU A 398 -57.50 18.83 10.97
CA LEU A 398 -57.48 19.56 12.24
C LEU A 398 -56.48 20.72 12.18
N ASP A 399 -56.70 21.67 13.07
CA ASP A 399 -55.91 22.90 13.27
C ASP A 399 -55.71 23.02 14.80
N PRO A 400 -54.70 22.31 15.36
CA PRO A 400 -54.52 22.20 16.80
C PRO A 400 -54.09 23.50 17.47
N ASP A 401 -53.37 24.37 16.77
CA ASP A 401 -52.82 25.62 17.31
C ASP A 401 -53.66 26.87 16.98
N GLY A 402 -54.59 26.76 16.04
CA GLY A 402 -55.61 27.74 15.72
C GLY A 402 -55.16 28.83 14.75
N ASP A 403 -54.11 28.59 13.95
CA ASP A 403 -53.56 29.53 12.98
C ASP A 403 -54.29 29.53 11.62
N LYS A 404 -55.20 28.55 11.44
CA LYS A 404 -56.02 28.25 10.25
C LYS A 404 -55.31 27.51 9.12
N ILE A 405 -54.12 27.01 9.38
CA ILE A 405 -53.44 26.01 8.56
C ILE A 405 -53.83 24.64 9.15
N THR A 406 -54.18 23.67 8.31
CA THR A 406 -54.49 22.31 8.79
C THR A 406 -53.23 21.47 8.87
N ASN A 407 -53.18 20.43 9.69
CA ASN A 407 -52.04 19.50 9.79
C ASN A 407 -51.46 19.08 8.41
N LEU A 408 -52.33 18.73 7.44
CA LEU A 408 -51.88 18.36 6.09
C LEU A 408 -51.19 19.50 5.33
N GLN A 409 -51.65 20.74 5.53
CA GLN A 409 -51.03 21.92 4.91
C GLN A 409 -49.69 22.24 5.55
N GLU A 410 -49.58 22.03 6.87
CA GLU A 410 -48.33 22.18 7.61
C GLU A 410 -47.30 21.14 7.19
N PHE A 411 -47.70 19.88 7.04
CA PHE A 411 -46.86 18.83 6.46
C PHE A 411 -46.31 19.22 5.08
N GLN A 412 -47.15 19.83 4.22
CA GLN A 412 -46.75 20.25 2.87
C GLN A 412 -45.72 21.38 2.84
N ILE A 413 -45.71 22.24 3.86
CA ILE A 413 -44.75 23.35 3.99
C ILE A 413 -43.65 23.05 5.03
N GLN A 414 -43.60 21.83 5.57
CA GLN A 414 -42.65 21.39 6.59
C GLN A 414 -42.72 22.18 7.92
N SER A 415 -43.86 22.78 8.22
CA SER A 415 -44.11 23.49 9.49
C SER A 415 -44.62 22.54 10.58
N ASN A 416 -44.82 23.05 11.81
CA ASN A 416 -45.20 22.22 12.95
C ASN A 416 -46.65 22.48 13.42
N PRO A 417 -47.50 21.44 13.48
CA PRO A 417 -48.95 21.51 13.72
C PRO A 417 -49.41 21.95 15.09
N ASN A 418 -48.47 22.36 15.94
CA ASN A 418 -48.72 22.77 17.30
C ASN A 418 -48.17 24.16 17.64
N ASN A 419 -47.68 24.97 16.68
CA ASN A 419 -47.24 26.35 16.92
C ASN A 419 -47.27 27.28 15.68
N ALA A 420 -47.69 28.54 15.90
CA ALA A 420 -48.48 29.34 14.96
C ALA A 420 -47.78 30.54 14.28
N GLN A 421 -46.44 30.61 14.14
CA GLN A 421 -45.81 31.91 13.81
C GLN A 421 -44.38 31.99 13.21
N ASP A 422 -43.79 30.97 12.57
CA ASP A 422 -42.34 30.72 12.25
C ASP A 422 -41.79 29.63 13.18
N ASN A 423 -42.18 28.41 12.89
CA ASN A 423 -42.09 27.31 13.84
C ASN A 423 -40.94 26.34 13.57
N ASP A 424 -40.54 26.17 12.31
CA ASP A 424 -39.33 25.45 11.94
C ASP A 424 -38.06 26.29 12.19
N SER A 425 -38.23 27.56 12.58
CA SER A 425 -37.16 28.52 12.91
C SER A 425 -36.24 28.81 11.74
N ASP A 426 -36.76 28.70 10.52
CA ASP A 426 -36.02 28.93 9.29
C ASP A 426 -35.89 30.42 8.92
N GLN A 427 -36.59 31.29 9.68
CA GLN A 427 -36.68 32.76 9.57
C GLN A 427 -37.66 33.25 8.48
N ILE A 428 -38.52 32.38 7.98
CA ILE A 428 -39.64 32.70 7.10
C ILE A 428 -40.94 32.50 7.89
N ALA A 429 -41.98 33.27 7.58
CA ALA A 429 -43.27 33.13 8.24
C ALA A 429 -44.14 32.10 7.51
N ASP A 430 -44.79 31.20 8.25
CA ASP A 430 -45.62 30.09 7.71
C ASP A 430 -46.68 30.57 6.69
N ASP A 431 -47.23 31.79 6.86
CA ASP A 431 -48.23 32.37 5.95
C ASP A 431 -47.64 32.87 4.62
N TRP A 432 -46.37 33.25 4.61
CA TRP A 432 -45.62 33.59 3.39
C TRP A 432 -45.27 32.32 2.62
N GLU A 433 -44.81 31.27 3.32
CA GLU A 433 -44.50 29.95 2.77
C GLU A 433 -45.73 29.30 2.12
N LEU A 434 -46.89 29.36 2.79
CA LEU A 434 -48.15 28.87 2.23
C LEU A 434 -48.62 29.68 1.00
N PHE A 435 -48.36 30.99 0.96
CA PHE A 435 -48.76 31.83 -0.18
C PHE A 435 -47.97 31.50 -1.44
N TYR A 436 -46.67 31.24 -1.31
CA TYR A 436 -45.79 30.91 -2.44
C TYR A 436 -45.57 29.39 -2.64
N LEU A 437 -46.02 28.56 -1.69
CA LEU A 437 -45.79 27.11 -1.62
C LEU A 437 -44.29 26.77 -1.60
N ILE A 438 -43.54 27.43 -0.73
CA ILE A 438 -42.09 27.28 -0.56
C ILE A 438 -41.83 26.99 0.91
N GLY A 439 -41.26 25.84 1.23
CA GLY A 439 -40.86 25.45 2.60
C GLY A 439 -39.36 25.19 2.76
N ASP A 440 -38.54 25.52 1.76
CA ASP A 440 -37.07 25.49 1.88
C ASP A 440 -36.54 26.92 1.80
N PRO A 441 -35.95 27.47 2.88
CA PRO A 441 -35.43 28.84 2.89
C PRO A 441 -34.24 29.05 1.95
N LEU A 442 -33.60 27.97 1.51
CA LEU A 442 -32.46 27.98 0.58
C LEU A 442 -32.87 27.76 -0.88
N ALA A 443 -34.16 27.53 -1.16
CA ALA A 443 -34.65 27.37 -2.51
C ALA A 443 -34.54 28.68 -3.30
N ASP A 444 -34.06 28.59 -4.54
CA ASP A 444 -34.01 29.68 -5.53
C ASP A 444 -35.01 29.32 -6.63
N ASN A 445 -36.25 29.77 -6.44
CA ASN A 445 -37.43 29.25 -7.15
C ASN A 445 -37.58 29.82 -8.57
N ASP A 446 -37.09 31.03 -8.82
CA ASP A 446 -37.13 31.70 -10.12
C ASP A 446 -35.76 31.80 -10.79
N THR A 447 -34.72 31.26 -10.16
CA THR A 447 -33.35 31.10 -10.67
C THR A 447 -32.59 32.41 -10.88
N ASP A 448 -32.90 33.43 -10.08
CA ASP A 448 -32.27 34.74 -10.12
C ASP A 448 -31.01 34.85 -9.22
N ASN A 449 -30.73 33.83 -8.40
CA ASN A 449 -29.66 33.72 -7.38
C ASN A 449 -29.97 34.36 -6.02
N LEU A 450 -31.21 34.78 -5.75
CA LEU A 450 -31.73 34.99 -4.41
C LEU A 450 -32.44 33.72 -3.94
N ASN A 451 -32.18 33.31 -2.71
CA ASN A 451 -32.98 32.25 -2.08
C ASN A 451 -34.23 32.82 -1.40
N ALA A 452 -35.20 31.95 -1.12
CA ALA A 452 -36.48 32.32 -0.52
C ALA A 452 -36.34 33.18 0.74
N LEU A 453 -35.35 32.90 1.60
CA LEU A 453 -35.07 33.73 2.77
C LEU A 453 -34.56 35.14 2.40
N GLN A 454 -33.67 35.25 1.41
CA GLN A 454 -33.18 36.54 0.92
C GLN A 454 -34.31 37.35 0.29
N GLU A 455 -35.20 36.70 -0.44
CA GLU A 455 -36.35 37.34 -1.06
C GLU A 455 -37.39 37.79 -0.05
N PHE A 456 -37.70 36.95 0.94
CA PHE A 456 -38.53 37.33 2.08
C PHE A 456 -37.99 38.60 2.77
N ASN A 457 -36.67 38.68 2.96
CA ASN A 457 -36.01 39.84 3.55
C ASN A 457 -35.97 41.07 2.62
N ALA A 458 -35.82 40.88 1.31
CA ALA A 458 -35.83 41.94 0.30
C ALA A 458 -37.25 42.43 -0.04
N GLY A 459 -38.27 41.62 0.27
CA GLY A 459 -39.66 41.85 -0.10
C GLY A 459 -39.96 41.56 -1.57
N THR A 460 -39.07 40.85 -2.27
CA THR A 460 -39.22 40.44 -3.67
C THR A 460 -40.14 39.22 -3.78
N ASN A 461 -40.52 38.87 -5.01
CA ASN A 461 -41.43 37.77 -5.27
C ASN A 461 -40.65 36.54 -5.76
N PRO A 462 -40.65 35.42 -5.00
CA PRO A 462 -39.84 34.24 -5.25
C PRO A 462 -40.18 33.42 -6.49
N LEU A 463 -41.15 33.89 -7.26
CA LEU A 463 -41.58 33.24 -8.50
C LEU A 463 -41.27 34.10 -9.73
N THR A 464 -40.57 35.23 -9.58
CA THR A 464 -40.23 36.13 -10.69
C THR A 464 -38.93 36.90 -10.44
N ASN A 465 -37.95 36.66 -11.31
CA ASN A 465 -36.61 37.23 -11.24
C ASN A 465 -36.49 38.77 -11.43
N ASP A 466 -37.61 39.48 -11.52
CA ASP A 466 -37.73 40.93 -11.77
C ASP A 466 -39.10 41.34 -11.20
N THR A 467 -39.12 41.70 -9.92
CA THR A 467 -40.34 41.94 -9.13
C THR A 467 -41.09 43.19 -9.60
N ASP A 468 -40.36 44.24 -9.98
CA ASP A 468 -40.95 45.52 -10.38
C ASP A 468 -41.10 45.71 -11.90
N THR A 469 -40.58 44.75 -12.68
CA THR A 469 -40.65 44.64 -14.14
C THR A 469 -39.91 45.75 -14.90
N ASP A 470 -38.85 46.31 -14.30
CA ASP A 470 -38.09 47.41 -14.88
C ASP A 470 -36.94 46.99 -15.81
N THR A 471 -36.72 45.67 -15.94
CA THR A 471 -35.71 44.95 -16.74
C THR A 471 -34.34 44.74 -16.10
N MET A 472 -34.15 45.15 -14.85
CA MET A 472 -33.06 44.71 -13.98
C MET A 472 -33.56 43.54 -13.13
N ASP A 473 -32.69 42.56 -12.83
CA ASP A 473 -33.09 41.41 -12.00
C ASP A 473 -32.95 41.70 -10.50
N ASP A 474 -33.82 41.10 -9.69
CA ASP A 474 -33.93 41.36 -8.25
C ASP A 474 -32.59 41.09 -7.54
N PHE A 475 -31.90 39.99 -7.88
CA PHE A 475 -30.56 39.70 -7.40
C PHE A 475 -29.56 40.83 -7.63
N TRP A 476 -29.44 41.35 -8.85
CA TRP A 476 -28.50 42.42 -9.17
C TRP A 476 -28.85 43.69 -8.40
N GLU A 477 -30.13 44.05 -8.32
CA GLU A 477 -30.58 45.22 -7.60
C GLU A 477 -30.28 45.14 -6.11
N VAL A 478 -30.59 44.01 -5.47
CA VAL A 478 -30.27 43.75 -4.06
C VAL A 478 -28.75 43.77 -3.83
N GLN A 479 -27.96 43.16 -4.73
CA GLN A 479 -26.50 43.09 -4.61
C GLN A 479 -25.85 44.49 -4.67
N TYR A 480 -26.34 45.36 -5.56
CA TYR A 480 -25.74 46.68 -5.79
C TYR A 480 -26.48 47.84 -5.11
N GLY A 481 -27.56 47.56 -4.37
CA GLY A 481 -28.29 48.54 -3.57
C GLY A 481 -29.28 49.40 -4.36
N CYS A 482 -29.72 48.93 -5.54
CA CYS A 482 -30.89 49.47 -6.24
C CYS A 482 -32.17 48.96 -5.55
N ASN A 483 -33.34 49.45 -5.96
CA ASN A 483 -34.60 49.12 -5.31
C ASN A 483 -35.46 48.15 -6.15
N PRO A 484 -35.48 46.85 -5.83
CA PRO A 484 -36.17 45.82 -6.64
C PRO A 484 -37.70 45.88 -6.58
N LEU A 485 -38.26 46.88 -5.88
CA LEU A 485 -39.70 47.05 -5.70
C LEU A 485 -40.26 48.25 -6.49
N ILE A 486 -39.41 49.05 -7.16
CA ILE A 486 -39.80 50.29 -7.83
C ILE A 486 -38.85 50.60 -9.01
N ASP A 487 -39.40 50.69 -10.24
CA ASP A 487 -38.67 51.10 -11.47
C ASP A 487 -37.76 52.32 -11.23
N ASP A 488 -36.49 52.03 -10.96
CA ASP A 488 -35.44 53.00 -10.64
C ASP A 488 -34.32 53.02 -11.68
N ARG A 489 -34.45 52.25 -12.76
CA ARG A 489 -33.49 52.12 -13.88
C ARG A 489 -32.95 53.43 -14.48
N LEU A 490 -33.65 54.56 -14.30
CA LEU A 490 -33.26 55.90 -14.78
C LEU A 490 -32.57 56.76 -13.71
N VAL A 491 -32.38 56.24 -12.49
CA VAL A 491 -31.62 56.84 -11.42
C VAL A 491 -30.13 56.63 -11.69
N ASP A 492 -29.33 57.64 -11.34
CA ASP A 492 -27.87 57.61 -11.34
C ASP A 492 -27.45 57.62 -9.87
N LEU A 493 -27.15 56.43 -9.34
CA LEU A 493 -27.05 56.19 -7.90
C LEU A 493 -25.77 56.81 -7.30
N ASP A 494 -24.65 56.72 -8.00
CA ASP A 494 -23.36 57.24 -7.55
C ASP A 494 -22.96 58.61 -8.15
N ASN A 495 -23.76 59.14 -9.08
CA ASN A 495 -23.60 60.43 -9.76
C ASN A 495 -22.36 60.50 -10.67
N ASP A 496 -21.98 59.41 -11.30
CA ASP A 496 -20.84 59.34 -12.21
C ASP A 496 -21.19 59.70 -13.66
N GLY A 497 -22.49 59.74 -13.99
CA GLY A 497 -23.05 60.06 -15.28
C GLY A 497 -23.70 58.90 -16.03
N LEU A 498 -23.68 57.68 -15.49
CA LEU A 498 -24.46 56.52 -15.96
C LEU A 498 -25.70 56.31 -15.09
N VAL A 499 -26.79 55.83 -15.68
CA VAL A 499 -27.97 55.40 -14.90
C VAL A 499 -27.91 53.90 -14.62
N ASN A 500 -28.58 53.42 -13.57
CA ASN A 500 -28.60 52.02 -13.12
C ASN A 500 -28.76 51.03 -14.29
N PHE A 501 -29.70 51.27 -15.22
CA PHE A 501 -29.90 50.40 -16.39
C PHE A 501 -28.70 50.31 -17.33
N GLN A 502 -27.99 51.43 -17.53
CA GLN A 502 -26.81 51.49 -18.37
C GLN A 502 -25.68 50.70 -17.73
N GLU A 503 -25.55 50.81 -16.41
CA GLU A 503 -24.55 50.09 -15.63
C GLU A 503 -24.83 48.59 -15.60
N TYR A 504 -26.09 48.19 -15.40
CA TYR A 504 -26.55 46.81 -15.56
C TYR A 504 -26.17 46.25 -16.94
N SER A 505 -26.35 47.04 -18.00
CA SER A 505 -26.07 46.63 -19.38
C SER A 505 -24.57 46.47 -19.70
N ILE A 506 -23.69 47.21 -19.01
CA ILE A 506 -22.24 47.19 -19.26
C ILE A 506 -21.45 46.43 -18.18
N GLY A 507 -22.09 46.08 -17.06
CA GLY A 507 -21.51 45.32 -15.96
C GLY A 507 -20.70 46.15 -14.96
N THR A 508 -20.93 47.47 -14.88
CA THR A 508 -20.34 48.35 -13.85
C THR A 508 -21.19 48.34 -12.57
N ASN A 509 -20.63 48.89 -11.48
CA ASN A 509 -21.29 48.91 -10.18
C ASN A 509 -21.99 50.27 -9.94
N PRO A 510 -23.34 50.32 -9.88
CA PRO A 510 -24.10 51.58 -9.75
C PRO A 510 -23.90 52.33 -8.43
N SER A 511 -23.29 51.67 -7.44
CA SER A 511 -22.94 52.31 -6.17
C SER A 511 -21.51 52.85 -6.14
N LEU A 512 -20.71 52.63 -7.18
CA LEU A 512 -19.29 52.96 -7.24
C LEU A 512 -18.94 53.70 -8.53
N SER A 513 -18.62 54.98 -8.39
CA SER A 513 -18.31 55.81 -9.56
C SER A 513 -17.12 55.32 -10.39
N ASP A 514 -16.24 54.47 -9.87
CA ASP A 514 -15.03 53.96 -10.54
C ASP A 514 -14.94 52.45 -10.22
N THR A 515 -15.45 51.63 -11.13
CA THR A 515 -15.63 50.18 -10.92
C THR A 515 -14.31 49.42 -10.88
N ASP A 516 -13.35 49.75 -11.75
CA ASP A 516 -12.07 49.04 -11.84
C ASP A 516 -10.92 49.66 -11.00
N GLY A 517 -11.19 50.81 -10.40
CA GLY A 517 -10.36 51.48 -9.42
C GLY A 517 -9.08 52.05 -10.01
N ASP A 518 -9.11 52.55 -11.24
CA ASP A 518 -7.97 53.13 -11.92
C ASP A 518 -7.85 54.67 -11.78
N GLY A 519 -8.90 55.31 -11.26
CA GLY A 519 -9.00 56.73 -11.00
C GLY A 519 -9.80 57.55 -12.01
N PHE A 520 -10.39 56.93 -13.02
CA PHE A 520 -11.43 57.52 -13.87
C PHE A 520 -12.80 56.96 -13.47
N ASN A 521 -13.85 57.75 -13.67
CA ASN A 521 -15.20 57.29 -13.33
C ASN A 521 -15.82 56.60 -14.56
N ASP A 522 -16.68 55.60 -14.34
CA ASP A 522 -17.18 54.71 -15.40
C ASP A 522 -17.88 55.50 -16.51
N GLY A 523 -18.66 56.51 -16.14
CA GLY A 523 -19.29 57.45 -17.06
C GLY A 523 -18.32 58.25 -17.95
N THR A 524 -17.14 58.65 -17.44
CA THR A 524 -16.11 59.30 -18.27
C THR A 524 -15.48 58.32 -19.24
N GLU A 525 -15.25 57.09 -18.82
CA GLU A 525 -14.62 56.07 -19.65
C GLU A 525 -15.53 55.64 -20.81
N VAL A 526 -16.80 55.39 -20.53
CA VAL A 526 -17.81 55.12 -21.57
C VAL A 526 -17.91 56.30 -22.55
N ALA A 527 -17.84 57.55 -22.06
CA ALA A 527 -17.89 58.74 -22.91
C ALA A 527 -16.63 58.93 -23.79
N GLU A 528 -15.45 58.59 -23.29
CA GLU A 528 -14.17 58.65 -24.01
C GLU A 528 -13.86 57.37 -24.81
N GLY A 529 -14.70 56.33 -24.68
CA GLY A 529 -14.62 55.07 -25.42
C GLY A 529 -13.58 54.09 -24.90
N THR A 530 -13.22 54.18 -23.62
CA THR A 530 -12.38 53.23 -22.90
C THR A 530 -13.24 52.25 -22.09
N ASN A 531 -12.65 51.18 -21.54
CA ASN A 531 -13.40 50.10 -20.90
C ASN A 531 -13.41 50.25 -19.36
N PRO A 532 -14.56 50.58 -18.73
CA PRO A 532 -14.66 50.83 -17.28
C PRO A 532 -14.47 49.59 -16.39
N LEU A 533 -14.19 48.43 -17.00
CA LEU A 533 -13.90 47.18 -16.30
C LEU A 533 -12.44 46.71 -16.48
N ASP A 534 -11.61 47.45 -17.22
CA ASP A 534 -10.19 47.14 -17.41
C ASP A 534 -9.33 48.34 -17.04
N LYS A 535 -8.78 48.27 -15.83
CA LYS A 535 -7.84 49.23 -15.23
C LYS A 535 -6.64 49.66 -16.10
N ASN A 536 -6.35 48.95 -17.19
CA ASN A 536 -5.27 49.29 -18.12
C ASN A 536 -5.75 50.03 -19.38
N ASP A 537 -7.05 50.11 -19.62
CA ASP A 537 -7.68 50.77 -20.75
C ASP A 537 -8.41 52.02 -20.28
N HIS A 538 -7.66 53.11 -20.12
CA HIS A 538 -8.14 54.31 -19.44
C HIS A 538 -7.81 55.61 -20.18
N PRO A 539 -8.54 56.71 -19.92
CA PRO A 539 -8.26 58.00 -20.53
C PRO A 539 -6.87 58.57 -20.12
N PRO A 540 -6.20 59.38 -20.97
CA PRO A 540 -4.87 59.92 -20.66
C PRO A 540 -4.93 61.04 -19.59
N GLY A 541 -4.54 60.73 -18.34
CA GLY A 541 -4.58 61.66 -17.19
C GLY A 541 -3.35 62.60 -16.99
N PRO A 542 -3.43 63.65 -16.13
CA PRO A 542 -2.36 64.62 -15.87
C PRO A 542 -1.28 64.11 -14.89
N ASN A 543 -0.02 64.47 -15.10
CA ASN A 543 1.18 63.93 -14.42
C ASN A 543 1.30 64.25 -12.90
N TYR A 544 1.14 63.24 -12.04
CA TYR A 544 1.40 63.26 -10.57
C TYR A 544 2.65 62.46 -10.13
N THR A 545 3.51 62.07 -11.06
CA THR A 545 4.59 61.08 -10.88
C THR A 545 5.65 61.42 -9.83
N ILE A 546 5.88 62.70 -9.50
CA ILE A 546 7.00 63.11 -8.64
C ILE A 546 6.72 62.87 -7.14
N TYR A 547 5.47 62.96 -6.69
CA TYR A 547 5.13 62.79 -5.27
C TYR A 547 5.07 61.31 -4.86
N ILE A 548 4.64 60.43 -5.76
CA ILE A 548 4.55 58.99 -5.53
C ILE A 548 5.95 58.37 -5.45
N ILE A 549 6.91 58.82 -6.28
CA ILE A 549 8.28 58.29 -6.27
C ILE A 549 8.97 58.47 -4.91
N LEU A 550 8.74 59.60 -4.22
CA LEU A 550 9.36 59.87 -2.91
C LEU A 550 8.78 59.02 -1.77
N ILE A 551 7.47 58.74 -1.80
CA ILE A 551 6.79 57.89 -0.82
C ILE A 551 7.13 56.41 -1.07
N VAL A 552 7.17 56.00 -2.34
CA VAL A 552 7.57 54.65 -2.75
C VAL A 552 9.03 54.37 -2.41
N ILE A 553 9.96 55.32 -2.58
CA ILE A 553 11.37 55.10 -2.21
C ILE A 553 11.52 54.90 -0.68
N ILE A 554 10.82 55.67 0.15
CA ILE A 554 10.87 55.54 1.61
C ILE A 554 10.21 54.23 2.06
N GLY A 555 9.07 53.86 1.47
CA GLY A 555 8.38 52.60 1.71
C GLY A 555 9.18 51.37 1.25
N VAL A 556 9.86 51.47 0.10
CA VAL A 556 10.74 50.41 -0.43
C VAL A 556 11.99 50.25 0.43
N ILE A 557 12.57 51.32 0.98
CA ILE A 557 13.70 51.21 1.91
C ILE A 557 13.27 50.58 3.25
N ALA A 558 12.09 50.94 3.78
CA ALA A 558 11.53 50.34 4.99
C ALA A 558 11.16 48.85 4.79
N ALA A 559 10.56 48.52 3.64
CA ALA A 559 10.23 47.16 3.25
C ALA A 559 11.49 46.32 2.98
N LEU A 560 12.55 46.89 2.40
CA LEU A 560 13.84 46.21 2.23
C LEU A 560 14.57 46.00 3.55
N LEU A 561 14.41 46.87 4.56
CA LEU A 561 14.94 46.65 5.91
C LEU A 561 14.11 45.62 6.69
N TYR A 562 12.79 45.60 6.52
CA TYR A 562 11.87 44.62 7.11
C TYR A 562 12.02 43.22 6.49
N LEU A 563 12.10 43.11 5.16
CA LEU A 563 12.36 41.84 4.46
C LEU A 563 13.78 41.32 4.72
N LYS A 564 14.73 42.20 5.03
CA LYS A 564 16.07 41.83 5.50
C LYS A 564 16.07 41.42 6.99
N SER A 565 15.03 41.75 7.77
CA SER A 565 14.84 41.31 9.15
C SER A 565 13.88 40.13 9.33
N THR A 566 13.10 39.73 8.32
CA THR A 566 12.17 38.59 8.39
C THR A 566 12.45 37.45 7.41
N GLY A 567 13.33 37.62 6.41
CA GLY A 567 13.98 36.48 5.74
C GLY A 567 13.11 35.48 4.97
N VAL A 568 11.83 35.77 4.66
CA VAL A 568 10.97 34.85 3.89
C VAL A 568 10.85 35.33 2.43
N ILE A 569 11.81 34.88 1.62
CA ILE A 569 11.66 34.75 0.17
C ILE A 569 11.47 33.25 -0.05
N TRP A 570 10.34 32.79 -0.60
CA TRP A 570 10.14 31.38 -0.97
C TRP A 570 11.03 31.04 -2.17
N LYS A 571 12.32 30.82 -1.90
CA LYS A 571 13.29 30.38 -2.88
C LYS A 571 12.94 28.95 -3.29
N LYS A 572 12.98 28.65 -4.58
CA LYS A 572 13.20 27.28 -5.08
C LYS A 572 14.35 26.69 -4.28
N ALA A 573 14.06 25.78 -3.33
CA ALA A 573 15.10 25.31 -2.41
C ALA A 573 16.21 24.64 -3.23
N PRO A 574 17.48 25.07 -3.07
CA PRO A 574 18.59 24.45 -3.76
C PRO A 574 18.89 23.06 -3.15
N ILE A 575 19.40 22.12 -3.95
CA ILE A 575 19.60 20.71 -3.56
C ILE A 575 20.90 20.54 -2.77
N ASN A 576 20.87 19.77 -1.68
CA ASN A 576 22.08 19.29 -1.00
C ASN A 576 22.42 17.87 -1.45
N VAL A 577 23.69 17.59 -1.75
CA VAL A 577 24.15 16.30 -2.28
C VAL A 577 25.18 15.68 -1.33
N PHE A 578 25.03 14.41 -0.98
CA PHE A 578 26.06 13.65 -0.27
C PHE A 578 26.79 12.73 -1.25
N ILE A 579 28.12 12.70 -1.22
CA ILE A 579 28.93 11.83 -2.08
C ILE A 579 29.64 10.81 -1.19
N SER A 580 29.22 9.55 -1.35
CA SER A 580 29.79 8.39 -0.66
C SER A 580 31.21 8.11 -1.13
N HIS A 581 32.05 7.61 -0.23
CA HIS A 581 33.39 7.16 -0.56
C HIS A 581 33.85 6.03 0.37
N ALA A 582 34.76 5.18 -0.12
CA ALA A 582 35.66 4.44 0.76
C ALA A 582 37.01 5.16 0.81
N VAL A 583 37.69 5.15 1.95
CA VAL A 583 39.02 5.76 2.12
C VAL A 583 40.01 5.35 1.00
N PRO A 584 40.07 4.09 0.54
CA PRO A 584 40.93 3.69 -0.58
C PRO A 584 40.53 4.29 -1.93
N ASP A 585 39.26 4.66 -2.11
CA ASP A 585 38.72 5.16 -3.38
C ASP A 585 38.72 6.68 -3.49
N PHE A 586 38.97 7.37 -2.38
CA PHE A 586 38.88 8.83 -2.28
C PHE A 586 39.67 9.55 -3.37
N GLU A 587 40.93 9.13 -3.58
CA GLU A 587 41.82 9.69 -4.60
C GLU A 587 41.55 9.11 -5.99
N SER A 588 41.35 7.79 -6.10
CA SER A 588 41.19 7.12 -7.40
C SER A 588 39.90 7.50 -8.13
N HIS A 589 38.86 7.86 -7.37
CA HIS A 589 37.57 8.31 -7.89
C HIS A 589 37.37 9.83 -7.71
N LYS A 590 38.47 10.55 -7.42
CA LYS A 590 38.50 12.03 -7.35
C LYS A 590 37.29 12.62 -6.61
N VAL A 591 36.97 12.04 -5.46
CA VAL A 591 35.72 12.32 -4.72
C VAL A 591 35.58 13.81 -4.41
N LYS A 592 36.71 14.43 -4.02
CA LYS A 592 36.79 15.87 -3.78
C LYS A 592 36.50 16.69 -5.04
N GLU A 593 37.12 16.34 -6.17
CA GLU A 593 36.91 17.08 -7.42
C GLU A 593 35.46 16.92 -7.92
N LEU A 594 34.86 15.73 -7.76
CA LEU A 594 33.45 15.49 -8.08
C LEU A 594 32.54 16.36 -7.21
N ALA A 595 32.81 16.42 -5.91
CA ALA A 595 32.06 17.26 -4.97
C ALA A 595 32.14 18.74 -5.32
N GLU A 596 33.36 19.25 -5.54
CA GLU A 596 33.58 20.64 -5.94
C GLU A 596 32.90 20.97 -7.27
N HIS A 597 32.96 20.05 -8.25
CA HIS A 597 32.30 20.20 -9.53
C HIS A 597 30.77 20.28 -9.39
N VAL A 598 30.16 19.35 -8.64
CA VAL A 598 28.72 19.31 -8.39
C VAL A 598 28.24 20.53 -7.61
N SER A 599 28.98 20.95 -6.57
CA SER A 599 28.69 22.18 -5.81
C SER A 599 28.74 23.44 -6.66
N GLY A 600 29.54 23.47 -7.73
CA GLY A 600 29.67 24.61 -8.63
C GLY A 600 28.49 24.77 -9.60
N LYS A 601 27.60 23.78 -9.70
CA LYS A 601 26.49 23.74 -10.68
C LYS A 601 25.17 24.10 -10.00
N LYS A 602 24.51 25.17 -10.44
CA LYS A 602 23.11 25.42 -10.05
C LYS A 602 22.25 24.27 -10.62
N PRO A 603 21.38 23.63 -9.83
CA PRO A 603 20.72 24.14 -8.61
C PRO A 603 21.26 23.58 -7.28
N VAL A 604 22.47 23.02 -7.25
CA VAL A 604 23.07 22.47 -6.01
C VAL A 604 23.47 23.61 -5.08
N ASN A 605 23.10 23.48 -3.80
CA ASN A 605 23.48 24.38 -2.72
C ASN A 605 24.88 24.03 -2.18
N LYS A 606 25.05 22.75 -1.84
CA LYS A 606 26.26 22.22 -1.23
C LYS A 606 26.36 20.72 -1.46
N SER A 607 27.56 20.25 -1.76
CA SER A 607 27.90 18.84 -1.69
C SER A 607 28.69 18.53 -0.41
N PHE A 608 28.40 17.38 0.19
CA PHE A 608 29.10 16.85 1.36
C PHE A 608 29.81 15.57 0.96
N TYR A 609 31.01 15.37 1.50
CA TYR A 609 31.76 14.14 1.40
C TYR A 609 32.60 14.00 2.66
N CYS A 610 32.89 12.77 3.06
CA CYS A 610 33.79 12.51 4.17
C CYS A 610 35.24 12.70 3.67
N GLU A 611 35.96 13.67 4.25
CA GLU A 611 37.38 13.87 3.93
C GLU A 611 38.26 12.86 4.67
N LYS A 612 39.38 12.48 4.05
CA LYS A 612 40.41 11.62 4.66
C LYS A 612 40.96 12.15 5.98
N ASP A 613 40.92 13.47 6.18
CA ASP A 613 41.48 14.19 7.32
C ASP A 613 40.44 14.60 8.38
N LEU A 614 39.20 14.11 8.30
CA LEU A 614 38.21 14.27 9.38
C LEU A 614 38.69 13.51 10.63
N GLN A 615 39.55 14.12 11.44
CA GLN A 615 40.16 13.56 12.65
C GLN A 615 39.16 13.42 13.84
N PHE A 616 37.88 13.72 13.63
CA PHE A 616 36.82 13.61 14.63
C PHE A 616 35.77 12.59 14.20
N ASN A 617 34.94 12.17 15.16
CA ASN A 617 33.89 11.15 15.07
C ASN A 617 33.08 11.19 13.75
N ILE A 618 33.58 10.47 12.73
CA ILE A 618 33.00 10.44 11.37
C ILE A 618 31.55 9.96 11.41
N ASP A 619 31.25 9.08 12.37
CA ASP A 619 29.93 8.54 12.65
C ASP A 619 28.93 9.62 13.04
N GLU A 620 29.32 10.54 13.92
CA GLU A 620 28.48 11.64 14.41
C GLU A 620 28.32 12.71 13.33
N TRP A 621 29.39 13.00 12.58
CA TRP A 621 29.31 13.91 11.45
C TRP A 621 28.35 13.40 10.36
N MET A 622 28.42 12.11 10.02
CA MET A 622 27.50 11.48 9.07
C MET A 622 26.05 11.55 9.56
N GLU A 623 25.80 11.28 10.85
CA GLU A 623 24.46 11.37 11.45
C GLU A 623 23.87 12.78 11.41
N GLN A 624 24.70 13.82 11.45
CA GLN A 624 24.25 15.21 11.33
C GLN A 624 24.13 15.66 9.88
N THR A 625 24.98 15.16 8.99
CA THR A 625 25.15 15.69 7.63
C THR A 625 24.31 14.98 6.59
N VAL A 626 24.26 13.64 6.63
CA VAL A 626 23.48 12.85 5.66
C VAL A 626 22.01 13.29 5.67
N PRO A 627 21.31 13.47 6.82
CA PRO A 627 19.89 13.86 6.82
C PRO A 627 19.57 15.21 6.16
N LEU A 628 20.56 16.10 6.04
CA LEU A 628 20.42 17.42 5.42
C LEU A 628 20.48 17.37 3.87
N CYS A 629 20.78 16.20 3.30
CA CYS A 629 20.90 16.00 1.87
C CYS A 629 19.59 15.49 1.25
N ASP A 630 19.36 15.86 -0.02
CA ASP A 630 18.23 15.37 -0.80
C ASP A 630 18.65 14.20 -1.71
N ILE A 631 19.91 14.19 -2.14
CA ILE A 631 20.51 13.13 -2.98
C ILE A 631 21.76 12.58 -2.31
N LEU A 632 21.92 11.26 -2.32
CA LEU A 632 23.16 10.55 -2.02
C LEU A 632 23.70 9.90 -3.30
N ILE A 633 24.87 10.32 -3.76
CA ILE A 633 25.62 9.66 -4.83
C ILE A 633 26.47 8.57 -4.19
N PHE A 634 26.14 7.31 -4.48
CA PHE A 634 26.84 6.16 -3.94
C PHE A 634 27.91 5.67 -4.92
N ILE A 635 29.18 6.03 -4.68
CA ILE A 635 30.31 5.51 -5.46
C ILE A 635 30.42 4.02 -5.17
N SER A 636 30.06 3.20 -6.15
CA SER A 636 29.97 1.74 -6.00
C SER A 636 31.24 1.11 -6.57
N THR A 637 32.15 0.70 -5.69
CA THR A 637 33.43 0.02 -5.94
C THR A 637 33.50 -1.23 -5.05
N GLU A 638 34.43 -2.15 -5.31
CA GLU A 638 34.59 -3.30 -4.41
C GLU A 638 34.97 -2.89 -2.98
N ASN A 639 35.61 -1.73 -2.81
CA ASN A 639 36.01 -1.20 -1.51
C ASN A 639 34.83 -0.52 -0.79
N SER A 640 34.00 0.25 -1.50
CA SER A 640 32.82 0.89 -0.90
C SER A 640 31.76 -0.13 -0.49
N LEU A 641 31.62 -1.22 -1.24
CA LEU A 641 30.74 -2.32 -0.86
C LEU A 641 31.19 -3.06 0.41
N LYS A 642 32.48 -2.99 0.77
CA LYS A 642 33.05 -3.58 1.99
C LYS A 642 33.27 -2.57 3.11
N SER A 643 33.04 -1.27 2.84
CA SER A 643 33.29 -0.19 3.79
C SER A 643 32.14 -0.06 4.77
N LYS A 644 32.46 -0.10 6.07
CA LYS A 644 31.47 0.11 7.15
C LYS A 644 30.87 1.51 7.09
N ASP A 645 31.65 2.50 6.72
CA ASP A 645 31.20 3.89 6.60
C ASP A 645 30.22 4.05 5.44
N CYS A 646 30.52 3.45 4.28
CA CYS A 646 29.60 3.42 3.13
C CYS A 646 28.28 2.70 3.43
N ALA A 647 28.34 1.60 4.19
CA ALA A 647 27.13 0.90 4.63
C ALA A 647 26.28 1.79 5.58
N LYS A 648 26.93 2.59 6.44
CA LYS A 648 26.26 3.55 7.31
C LYS A 648 25.63 4.69 6.51
N GLU A 649 26.32 5.22 5.50
CA GLU A 649 25.79 6.24 4.58
C GLU A 649 24.50 5.75 3.90
N LEU A 650 24.50 4.53 3.35
CA LEU A 650 23.30 3.91 2.75
C LEU A 650 22.17 3.71 3.78
N ARG A 651 22.51 3.28 5.01
CA ARG A 651 21.53 3.11 6.09
C ARG A 651 20.89 4.44 6.49
N LEU A 652 21.68 5.50 6.62
CA LEU A 652 21.20 6.84 6.94
C LEU A 652 20.35 7.42 5.81
N ALA A 653 20.77 7.22 4.55
CA ALA A 653 19.97 7.64 3.40
C ALA A 653 18.61 6.97 3.37
N ARG A 654 18.55 5.64 3.58
CA ARG A 654 17.27 4.92 3.66
C ARG A 654 16.41 5.34 4.86
N LYS A 655 17.04 5.59 6.02
CA LYS A 655 16.35 6.04 7.24
C LYS A 655 15.71 7.42 7.08
N HIS A 656 16.30 8.29 6.26
CA HIS A 656 15.87 9.69 6.09
C HIS A 656 15.30 9.97 4.69
N ASP A 657 14.89 8.93 3.98
CA ASP A 657 14.28 8.96 2.63
C ASP A 657 15.07 9.79 1.61
N ILE A 658 16.40 9.70 1.67
CA ILE A 658 17.31 10.41 0.76
C ILE A 658 17.39 9.63 -0.55
N PHE A 659 17.38 10.35 -1.67
CA PHE A 659 17.40 9.74 -2.99
C PHE A 659 18.80 9.18 -3.33
N ILE A 660 18.91 7.86 -3.54
CA ILE A 660 20.22 7.20 -3.76
C ILE A 660 20.48 6.99 -5.25
N VAL A 661 21.60 7.51 -5.73
CA VAL A 661 22.08 7.41 -7.12
C VAL A 661 23.36 6.57 -7.13
N PRO A 662 23.32 5.30 -7.59
CA PRO A 662 24.52 4.48 -7.66
C PRO A 662 25.40 4.89 -8.84
N LEU A 663 26.69 5.09 -8.57
CA LEU A 663 27.71 5.41 -9.55
C LEU A 663 28.71 4.23 -9.62
N LYS A 664 28.46 3.31 -10.55
CA LYS A 664 29.07 1.98 -10.61
C LYS A 664 30.42 1.99 -11.31
N ASP A 665 31.46 1.52 -10.64
CA ASP A 665 32.76 1.24 -11.28
C ASP A 665 32.59 0.26 -12.46
N THR A 666 33.27 0.51 -13.58
CA THR A 666 33.32 -0.37 -14.75
C THR A 666 33.58 -1.85 -14.43
N LYS A 667 34.32 -2.14 -13.35
CA LYS A 667 34.68 -3.51 -12.93
C LYS A 667 33.59 -4.23 -12.15
N LEU A 668 32.51 -3.54 -11.76
CA LEU A 668 31.39 -4.12 -11.01
C LEU A 668 30.21 -4.49 -11.92
N ASN A 669 29.52 -5.57 -11.55
CA ASN A 669 28.26 -5.99 -12.17
C ASN A 669 27.06 -5.40 -11.40
N TRP A 670 26.05 -4.92 -12.12
CA TRP A 670 24.77 -4.44 -11.59
C TRP A 670 24.05 -5.46 -10.70
N GLU A 671 24.23 -6.76 -10.94
CA GLU A 671 23.66 -7.82 -10.11
C GLU A 671 24.13 -7.75 -8.65
N LYS A 672 25.41 -7.41 -8.42
CA LYS A 672 25.95 -7.21 -7.05
C LYS A 672 25.34 -5.98 -6.36
N LEU A 673 25.00 -4.94 -7.13
CA LEU A 673 24.33 -3.74 -6.62
C LEU A 673 22.85 -3.98 -6.34
N GLY A 674 22.20 -4.86 -7.11
CA GLY A 674 20.82 -5.30 -6.89
C GLY A 674 20.61 -5.92 -5.50
N LYS A 675 21.60 -6.66 -4.98
CA LYS A 675 21.57 -7.20 -3.60
C LYS A 675 21.52 -6.11 -2.52
N LEU A 676 22.01 -4.91 -2.82
CA LEU A 676 21.89 -3.72 -1.97
C LEU A 676 20.68 -2.86 -2.33
N LYS A 677 19.71 -3.39 -3.09
CA LYS A 677 18.54 -2.63 -3.57
C LYS A 677 18.92 -1.35 -4.34
N LEU A 678 20.07 -1.34 -5.00
CA LEU A 678 20.51 -0.25 -5.88
C LEU A 678 20.14 -0.62 -7.32
N SER A 679 19.28 0.19 -7.94
CA SER A 679 18.74 -0.08 -9.28
C SER A 679 19.65 0.48 -10.38
N ARG A 680 19.78 -0.30 -11.47
CA ARG A 680 20.41 0.14 -12.72
C ARG A 680 19.67 1.32 -13.37
N GLU A 681 18.36 1.40 -13.20
CA GLU A 681 17.52 2.45 -13.81
C GLU A 681 17.84 3.84 -13.26
N LEU A 682 18.40 3.91 -12.04
CA LEU A 682 18.74 5.15 -11.36
C LEU A 682 20.25 5.46 -11.39
N GLY A 683 21.04 4.56 -11.96
CA GLY A 683 22.49 4.56 -11.81
C GLY A 683 23.27 4.86 -13.08
N PHE A 684 24.51 5.28 -12.90
CA PHE A 684 25.45 5.59 -13.97
C PHE A 684 26.72 4.75 -13.83
N GLU A 685 27.48 4.62 -14.92
CA GLU A 685 28.79 3.98 -14.87
C GLU A 685 29.87 5.04 -14.64
N TYR A 686 30.77 4.79 -13.68
CA TYR A 686 31.90 5.64 -13.40
C TYR A 686 33.04 5.33 -14.37
N ASP A 687 33.34 6.28 -15.25
CA ASP A 687 34.48 6.18 -16.15
C ASP A 687 35.76 6.64 -15.43
N THR A 688 36.66 5.69 -15.16
CA THR A 688 37.95 5.97 -14.51
C THR A 688 39.00 6.51 -15.47
N GLU A 689 38.77 6.44 -16.79
CA GLU A 689 39.66 6.99 -17.83
C GLU A 689 39.23 8.41 -18.24
N ASP A 690 37.93 8.72 -18.19
CA ASP A 690 37.36 10.05 -18.44
C ASP A 690 36.42 10.53 -17.31
N HIS A 691 37.03 11.04 -16.25
CA HIS A 691 36.30 11.60 -15.10
C HIS A 691 35.43 12.82 -15.46
N SER A 692 35.84 13.59 -16.49
CA SER A 692 35.13 14.83 -16.86
C SER A 692 33.75 14.52 -17.43
N LYS A 693 33.64 13.44 -18.22
CA LYS A 693 32.35 12.93 -18.70
C LYS A 693 31.43 12.53 -17.55
N THR A 694 31.94 11.74 -16.60
CA THR A 694 31.16 11.29 -15.43
C THR A 694 30.66 12.46 -14.59
N PHE A 695 31.50 13.48 -14.37
CA PHE A 695 31.13 14.67 -13.57
C PHE A 695 30.01 15.47 -14.23
N GLU A 696 30.04 15.61 -15.55
CA GLU A 696 28.99 16.31 -16.30
C GLU A 696 27.69 15.49 -16.37
N GLU A 697 27.77 14.16 -16.50
CA GLU A 697 26.59 13.27 -16.44
C GLU A 697 25.87 13.37 -15.09
N VAL A 698 26.61 13.31 -13.99
CA VAL A 698 26.08 13.49 -12.63
C VAL A 698 25.46 14.88 -12.45
N SER A 699 26.13 15.93 -12.93
CA SER A 699 25.62 17.31 -12.83
C SER A 699 24.35 17.53 -13.64
N THR A 700 24.30 16.94 -14.84
CA THR A 700 23.12 16.96 -15.72
C THR A 700 21.95 16.24 -15.07
N TYR A 701 22.21 15.09 -14.46
CA TYR A 701 21.19 14.33 -13.73
C TYR A 701 20.59 15.14 -12.59
N ILE A 702 21.42 15.73 -11.71
CA ILE A 702 20.93 16.52 -10.57
C ILE A 702 20.10 17.73 -11.05
N THR A 703 20.54 18.36 -12.15
CA THR A 703 19.82 19.49 -12.76
C THR A 703 18.46 19.06 -13.30
N LYS A 704 18.39 17.91 -14.00
CA LYS A 704 17.14 17.34 -14.50
C LYS A 704 16.22 16.95 -13.33
N PHE A 705 16.75 16.25 -12.33
CA PHE A 705 16.03 15.87 -11.12
C PHE A 705 15.38 17.07 -10.43
N LYS A 706 16.10 18.20 -10.29
CA LYS A 706 15.52 19.42 -9.75
C LYS A 706 14.45 20.03 -10.65
N ALA A 707 14.65 20.01 -11.96
CA ALA A 707 13.67 20.54 -12.89
C ALA A 707 12.37 19.73 -12.86
N ASP A 708 12.46 18.41 -12.72
CA ASP A 708 11.30 17.52 -12.60
C ASP A 708 10.60 17.69 -11.25
N LEU A 709 11.36 17.86 -10.15
CA LEU A 709 10.82 18.23 -8.84
C LEU A 709 10.07 19.58 -8.89
N ASP A 710 10.63 20.58 -9.56
CA ASP A 710 9.99 21.90 -9.74
C ASP A 710 8.72 21.82 -10.59
N LYS A 711 8.70 20.98 -11.64
CA LYS A 711 7.51 20.76 -12.47
C LYS A 711 6.41 20.06 -11.68
N LEU A 712 6.75 19.00 -10.95
CA LEU A 712 5.79 18.27 -10.12
C LEU A 712 5.14 19.19 -9.08
N TYR A 713 5.93 20.09 -8.48
CA TYR A 713 5.42 21.11 -7.57
C TYR A 713 4.41 22.07 -8.24
N VAL A 714 4.69 22.51 -9.47
CA VAL A 714 3.78 23.38 -10.24
C VAL A 714 2.50 22.63 -10.64
N GLU A 715 2.60 21.37 -11.06
CA GLU A 715 1.44 20.56 -11.44
C GLU A 715 0.55 20.21 -10.23
N LEU A 716 1.14 19.86 -9.07
CA LEU A 716 0.40 19.68 -7.81
C LEU A 716 -0.32 20.95 -7.35
N ARG A 717 0.22 22.13 -7.68
CA ARG A 717 -0.44 23.41 -7.41
C ARG A 717 -1.61 23.66 -8.37
N LYS A 718 -1.49 23.28 -9.65
CA LYS A 718 -2.57 23.39 -10.64
C LYS A 718 -3.71 22.41 -10.37
N SER A 719 -3.41 21.19 -9.93
CA SER A 719 -4.43 20.18 -9.57
C SER A 719 -5.22 20.54 -8.30
N LYS A 720 -4.77 21.54 -7.53
CA LYS A 720 -5.52 22.13 -6.42
C LYS A 720 -6.52 23.21 -6.88
N ILE A 721 -6.40 23.69 -8.13
CA ILE A 721 -7.24 24.74 -8.74
C ILE A 721 -8.15 24.17 -9.85
N ALA A 722 -7.87 22.96 -10.36
CA ALA A 722 -8.68 22.33 -11.41
C ALA A 722 -8.91 20.84 -11.13
N SER A 723 -10.12 20.37 -11.47
CA SER A 723 -10.54 18.97 -11.42
C SER A 723 -9.53 18.03 -12.09
N LEU A 724 -9.35 16.86 -11.46
CA LEU A 724 -8.31 15.84 -11.69
C LEU A 724 -8.34 15.16 -13.07
N GLN A 725 -8.18 15.91 -14.18
CA GLN A 725 -8.09 15.35 -15.54
C GLN A 725 -6.76 15.63 -16.26
N SER A 726 -5.78 16.32 -15.67
CA SER A 726 -4.60 16.80 -16.40
C SER A 726 -3.25 16.15 -16.07
N LEU A 727 -3.18 15.13 -15.21
CA LEU A 727 -1.91 14.54 -14.77
C LEU A 727 -1.25 13.53 -15.74
N GLU A 728 -1.80 13.28 -16.93
CA GLU A 728 -1.19 12.34 -17.90
C GLU A 728 -0.09 12.95 -18.79
N SER A 729 0.25 14.25 -18.67
CA SER A 729 1.18 14.90 -19.60
C SER A 729 2.52 15.39 -19.03
N ALA A 730 2.81 15.13 -17.75
CA ALA A 730 3.99 15.68 -17.09
C ALA A 730 4.77 14.67 -16.24
N SER A 731 5.39 13.65 -16.84
CA SER A 731 6.79 13.26 -16.57
C SER A 731 7.14 11.89 -17.16
N ASP A 732 8.39 11.74 -17.63
CA ASP A 732 9.00 10.44 -17.98
C ASP A 732 9.36 9.60 -16.72
N LEU A 733 8.69 9.84 -15.59
CA LEU A 733 9.06 9.27 -14.29
C LEU A 733 8.15 8.09 -13.93
N ASN A 734 8.73 7.03 -13.40
CA ASN A 734 7.98 5.87 -12.93
C ASN A 734 7.33 6.13 -11.57
N GLU A 735 6.35 5.29 -11.20
CA GLU A 735 5.55 5.44 -9.98
C GLU A 735 6.40 5.52 -8.71
N MET A 736 7.52 4.78 -8.67
CA MET A 736 8.46 4.79 -7.54
C MET A 736 9.21 6.14 -7.42
N GLN A 737 9.58 6.74 -8.56
CA GLN A 737 10.21 8.06 -8.61
C GLN A 737 9.23 9.16 -8.18
N ILE A 738 7.97 9.07 -8.60
CA ILE A 738 6.92 10.03 -8.21
C ILE A 738 6.65 9.98 -6.71
N ARG A 739 6.43 8.78 -6.14
CA ARG A 739 6.19 8.59 -4.69
C ARG A 739 7.35 9.16 -3.85
N ARG A 740 8.60 8.97 -4.30
CA ARG A 740 9.78 9.48 -3.59
C ARG A 740 9.96 10.99 -3.73
N LEU A 741 9.63 11.58 -4.88
CA LEU A 741 9.66 13.04 -5.07
C LEU A 741 8.63 13.74 -4.18
N ILE A 742 7.45 13.15 -3.98
CA ILE A 742 6.42 13.67 -3.07
C ILE A 742 6.96 13.73 -1.63
N ASN A 743 7.59 12.66 -1.14
CA ASN A 743 8.20 12.66 0.20
C ASN A 743 9.27 13.75 0.38
N ILE A 744 10.06 14.05 -0.66
CA ILE A 744 11.07 15.13 -0.61
C ILE A 744 10.40 16.51 -0.47
N LEU A 745 9.29 16.74 -1.18
CA LEU A 745 8.52 17.98 -1.08
C LEU A 745 7.86 18.15 0.30
N GLU A 746 7.42 17.05 0.93
CA GLU A 746 6.88 17.04 2.29
C GLU A 746 7.96 17.36 3.34
N LYS A 747 9.14 16.74 3.22
CA LYS A 747 10.30 16.94 4.12
C LYS A 747 10.80 18.39 4.11
N ASN A 748 10.78 19.04 2.94
CA ASN A 748 11.25 20.41 2.78
C ASN A 748 10.20 21.48 3.14
N ASN A 749 9.09 21.11 3.80
CA ASN A 749 7.96 21.98 4.14
C ASN A 749 7.35 22.72 2.93
N GLN A 750 7.68 22.32 1.70
CA GLN A 750 7.19 22.99 0.48
C GLN A 750 5.72 22.68 0.21
N ILE A 751 5.23 21.53 0.71
CA ILE A 751 3.81 21.17 0.70
C ILE A 751 3.08 21.74 1.92
N LYS A 752 3.70 21.79 3.11
CA LYS A 752 3.05 22.35 4.32
C LYS A 752 2.68 23.83 4.20
N GLY A 753 3.47 24.63 3.46
CA GLY A 753 3.13 26.02 3.16
C GLY A 753 1.98 26.22 2.17
N ALA A 754 1.53 25.17 1.47
CA ALA A 754 0.32 25.19 0.66
C ALA A 754 -0.94 24.79 1.48
N TRP A 755 -0.76 24.53 2.78
CA TRP A 755 -1.76 24.00 3.71
C TRP A 755 -1.87 24.84 5.00
N SER A 756 -1.54 26.13 4.94
CA SER A 756 -1.96 27.06 6.00
C SER A 756 -2.19 28.46 5.48
N ASN A 757 -3.43 28.90 5.65
CA ASN A 757 -4.00 30.23 5.83
C ASN A 757 -5.44 30.05 5.31
N ASP A 758 -6.47 29.81 6.13
CA ASP A 758 -6.79 30.49 7.38
C ASP A 758 -7.60 29.61 8.36
N ASN A 759 -7.39 29.91 9.65
CA ASN A 759 -8.20 29.65 10.85
C ASN A 759 -9.15 28.44 10.98
N GLN A 760 -8.91 27.70 12.08
CA GLN A 760 -9.82 26.85 12.86
C GLN A 760 -10.39 25.58 12.21
N HIS A 761 -9.67 24.46 12.32
CA HIS A 761 -10.11 23.20 12.99
C HIS A 761 -8.98 22.15 12.86
N TYR A 762 -8.65 21.47 13.97
CA TYR A 762 -7.66 20.40 13.98
C TYR A 762 -8.23 19.16 13.27
N ILE A 763 -7.71 18.82 12.09
CA ILE A 763 -7.99 17.54 11.43
C ILE A 763 -7.07 16.48 12.06
N SER A 764 -7.65 15.38 12.58
CA SER A 764 -6.90 14.31 13.23
C SER A 764 -6.09 13.46 12.23
N GLU A 765 -4.98 12.87 12.69
CA GLU A 765 -4.08 12.00 11.90
C GLU A 765 -4.80 10.82 11.20
N LYS A 766 -5.98 10.43 11.70
CA LYS A 766 -6.84 9.36 11.17
C LYS A 766 -7.52 9.74 9.84
N GLU A 767 -7.88 11.01 9.70
CA GLU A 767 -8.55 11.55 8.49
C GLU A 767 -7.55 11.79 7.35
N VAL A 768 -6.31 12.15 7.69
CA VAL A 768 -5.20 12.23 6.73
C VAL A 768 -4.87 10.84 6.15
N LYS A 769 -4.91 9.79 6.97
CA LYS A 769 -4.68 8.41 6.53
C LYS A 769 -5.83 7.86 5.66
N ARG A 770 -7.09 8.24 5.92
CA ARG A 770 -8.26 7.92 5.07
C ARG A 770 -8.12 8.52 3.67
N ARG A 771 -7.73 9.79 3.56
CA ARG A 771 -7.61 10.51 2.28
C ARG A 771 -6.42 10.05 1.43
N VAL A 772 -5.34 9.57 2.05
CA VAL A 772 -4.21 8.92 1.36
C VAL A 772 -4.60 7.52 0.84
N LYS A 773 -5.47 6.79 1.56
CA LYS A 773 -6.01 5.49 1.12
C LYS A 773 -6.94 5.64 -0.09
N ALA A 774 -7.70 6.74 -0.17
CA ALA A 774 -8.55 7.06 -1.33
C ALA A 774 -7.75 7.31 -2.64
N ILE A 775 -6.52 7.83 -2.55
CA ILE A 775 -5.62 8.04 -3.71
C ILE A 775 -5.02 6.71 -4.21
N HIS A 776 -4.92 5.68 -3.37
CA HIS A 776 -4.47 4.34 -3.80
C HIS A 776 -5.49 3.57 -4.65
N ASN A 777 -6.78 3.95 -4.62
CA ASN A 777 -7.86 3.25 -5.31
C ASN A 777 -8.28 3.90 -6.64
N LEU A 778 -7.44 4.75 -7.26
CA LEU A 778 -7.74 5.32 -8.57
C LEU A 778 -7.64 4.26 -9.68
N ASN A 779 -8.82 3.86 -10.16
CA ASN A 779 -9.14 2.95 -11.26
C ASN A 779 -8.17 3.02 -12.47
N LEU A 780 -7.47 1.91 -12.73
CA LEU A 780 -6.67 1.62 -13.95
C LEU A 780 -7.50 1.52 -15.26
N THR A 781 -8.81 1.72 -15.16
CA THR A 781 -9.84 1.24 -16.11
C THR A 781 -10.03 2.17 -17.31
N ASP A 782 -9.70 3.45 -17.21
CA ASP A 782 -9.93 4.44 -18.28
C ASP A 782 -8.71 4.64 -19.20
N SER A 783 -7.48 4.50 -18.67
CA SER A 783 -6.26 4.54 -19.49
C SER A 783 -6.15 3.33 -20.44
N ILE A 784 -6.72 2.17 -20.08
CA ILE A 784 -6.75 0.97 -20.93
C ILE A 784 -7.70 1.14 -22.15
N LYS A 785 -8.83 1.83 -22.00
CA LYS A 785 -9.77 2.10 -23.12
C LYS A 785 -9.15 2.99 -24.21
N VAL A 786 -8.29 3.93 -23.82
CA VAL A 786 -7.63 4.87 -24.73
C VAL A 786 -6.50 4.19 -25.51
N ILE A 787 -5.76 3.27 -24.87
CA ILE A 787 -4.70 2.48 -25.51
C ILE A 787 -5.30 1.48 -26.53
N LEU A 788 -6.44 0.86 -26.22
CA LEU A 788 -7.07 -0.15 -27.08
C LEU A 788 -7.72 0.41 -28.36
N LYS A 789 -8.08 1.70 -28.40
CA LYS A 789 -8.68 2.32 -29.60
C LYS A 789 -7.66 2.61 -30.72
N LYS A 790 -6.36 2.42 -30.46
CA LYS A 790 -5.26 2.76 -31.39
C LYS A 790 -4.38 1.59 -31.85
N ALA A 791 -4.56 0.38 -31.30
CA ALA A 791 -3.71 -0.76 -31.64
C ALA A 791 -4.47 -1.80 -32.49
N GLU A 792 -4.11 -1.91 -33.78
CA GLU A 792 -4.49 -3.05 -34.62
C GLU A 792 -3.83 -4.33 -34.06
N LEU A 793 -4.57 -5.10 -33.26
CA LEU A 793 -4.07 -6.29 -32.59
C LEU A 793 -4.44 -7.60 -33.30
N HIS A 794 -3.56 -8.60 -33.13
CA HIS A 794 -3.59 -9.94 -33.70
C HIS A 794 -4.85 -10.75 -33.26
N PRO A 795 -5.35 -11.73 -34.05
CA PRO A 795 -6.65 -12.38 -33.83
C PRO A 795 -6.86 -13.05 -32.46
N ASN A 796 -5.80 -13.56 -31.82
CA ASN A 796 -5.91 -14.22 -30.51
C ASN A 796 -6.04 -13.21 -29.35
N SER A 797 -5.55 -11.98 -29.51
CA SER A 797 -5.70 -10.90 -28.53
C SER A 797 -7.11 -10.32 -28.55
N LYS A 798 -7.82 -10.45 -29.69
CA LYS A 798 -9.20 -9.99 -29.84
C LYS A 798 -10.19 -10.87 -29.05
N ALA A 799 -10.00 -12.19 -29.03
CA ALA A 799 -10.83 -13.12 -28.27
C ALA A 799 -10.69 -12.95 -26.73
N PHE A 800 -9.47 -12.64 -26.25
CA PHE A 800 -9.22 -12.37 -24.84
C PHE A 800 -9.83 -11.03 -24.38
N VAL A 801 -9.77 -10.00 -25.23
CA VAL A 801 -10.39 -8.69 -24.98
C VAL A 801 -11.92 -8.75 -25.06
N GLU A 802 -12.49 -9.53 -25.99
CA GLU A 802 -13.94 -9.78 -26.06
C GLU A 802 -14.45 -10.53 -24.81
N HIS A 803 -13.64 -11.39 -24.19
CA HIS A 803 -13.98 -12.08 -22.95
C HIS A 803 -13.96 -11.13 -21.73
N ILE A 804 -12.96 -10.25 -21.63
CA ILE A 804 -12.87 -9.24 -20.55
C ILE A 804 -13.98 -8.18 -20.66
N LEU A 805 -14.36 -7.78 -21.87
CA LEU A 805 -15.47 -6.84 -22.08
C LEU A 805 -16.82 -7.48 -21.72
N LYS A 806 -16.99 -8.79 -21.95
CA LYS A 806 -18.20 -9.53 -21.56
C LYS A 806 -18.37 -9.61 -20.04
N ILE A 807 -17.30 -9.90 -19.31
CA ILE A 807 -17.26 -9.89 -17.83
C ILE A 807 -17.57 -8.49 -17.28
N LYS A 808 -17.17 -7.43 -17.98
CA LYS A 808 -17.45 -6.04 -17.60
C LYS A 808 -18.89 -5.62 -17.85
N ASP A 809 -19.48 -6.01 -18.98
CA ASP A 809 -20.89 -5.71 -19.27
C ASP A 809 -21.81 -6.47 -18.30
N GLU A 810 -21.42 -7.67 -17.88
CA GLU A 810 -22.07 -8.43 -16.80
C GLU A 810 -21.90 -7.73 -15.42
N LYS A 811 -20.71 -7.19 -15.11
CA LYS A 811 -20.47 -6.42 -13.86
C LYS A 811 -21.15 -5.05 -13.84
N LYS A 812 -21.29 -4.37 -14.98
CA LYS A 812 -22.01 -3.10 -15.11
C LYS A 812 -23.52 -3.30 -15.04
N ALA A 813 -24.04 -4.40 -15.59
CA ALA A 813 -25.43 -4.82 -15.41
C ALA A 813 -25.74 -5.15 -13.94
N LEU A 814 -24.76 -5.69 -13.20
CA LEU A 814 -24.83 -5.89 -11.75
C LEU A 814 -24.79 -4.55 -10.98
N SER A 815 -23.87 -3.65 -11.32
CA SER A 815 -23.73 -2.32 -10.67
C SER A 815 -24.93 -1.41 -10.94
N GLN A 816 -25.55 -1.47 -12.12
CA GLN A 816 -26.80 -0.73 -12.41
C GLN A 816 -28.04 -1.34 -11.74
N LYS A 817 -27.97 -2.60 -11.31
CA LYS A 817 -28.96 -3.23 -10.43
C LYS A 817 -28.76 -2.82 -8.97
N ILE A 818 -27.51 -2.64 -8.54
CA ILE A 818 -27.14 -2.19 -7.18
C ILE A 818 -27.45 -0.69 -6.99
N ASP A 819 -27.14 0.15 -7.98
CA ASP A 819 -27.46 1.60 -7.94
C ASP A 819 -28.98 1.90 -8.02
N SER A 820 -29.81 0.89 -8.30
CA SER A 820 -31.28 1.02 -8.30
C SER A 820 -31.94 0.50 -7.03
N ILE A 821 -31.18 0.00 -6.05
CA ILE A 821 -31.75 -0.70 -4.88
C ILE A 821 -31.71 0.09 -3.57
N VAL A 822 -30.77 1.00 -3.27
CA VAL A 822 -30.89 1.76 -1.99
C VAL A 822 -30.44 3.23 -2.07
N PRO A 823 -31.34 4.19 -1.77
CA PRO A 823 -31.06 5.56 -1.34
C PRO A 823 -30.77 5.62 0.18
N TYR A 824 -30.13 6.71 0.61
CA TYR A 824 -29.79 7.08 1.99
C TYR A 824 -28.42 6.66 2.54
N LYS A 825 -27.75 7.67 3.12
CA LYS A 825 -26.34 7.65 3.52
C LYS A 825 -26.11 8.63 4.67
N THR A 826 -26.15 8.12 5.89
CA THR A 826 -25.56 8.66 7.14
C THR A 826 -25.57 7.48 8.11
N GLU A 827 -24.45 6.94 8.62
CA GLU A 827 -23.35 7.53 9.42
C GLU A 827 -21.90 7.22 8.96
#